data_AF-G5K2Z5-F1
#
_entry.id   AF-G5K2Z5-F1
#
_cell.length_a   1.000
_cell.length_b   1.000
_cell.length_c   1.000
_cell.angle_alpha   90.00
_cell.angle_beta   90.00
_cell.angle_gamma   90.00
#
_symmetry.space_group_name_H-M   'P 1'
#
loop_
_entity.id
_entity.type
_entity.pdbx_description
1 polymer ?
#
loop_
_entity_poly.entity_id
_entity_poly.type
_entity_poly.pdbx_seq_one_letter_code
_entity_poly.pdbx_strand_id
1 'polypeptide(L)'
;MAPNAQLMLMRVSSLVKDTETEKDKFPRAYAKAITDSVLLGAKVINMSFGRSADSWVTVHEDVKKAIQLAKDHGVLLVAAAGNDGAFGKEFSNPLATNPDFGLVSSPAISEDVLTVANHDAQMSVSEVVTLKTGEKEIDLPIMLSKSLDAHKAYDFTLVDEEKEQPDLTGKIAVLKRSGSVRLVDFTPTLQKFQKAGAAGLLVINNNPIQSNILIPYTELPVGVISQADGQTLLNHTSGKLEFNHIFKVIENAGGNRRVPESTWGLTAEGHIKPDISAPGFEVLSTFSNDKYGTLSGTSMSTPHVSGILSMLQAALAKKYAHLNLTPPQLLDLTKKVAMSSASALFSPEEKAFYSPRQQGAGAINAKKALEASHYLTDANNHAKINLGNVKDTFSFTVRIHNLRKETKELYCISIDASQFSQELLQQMPNGYFLEGFIRFKDSQNSSEELMSIPFLGFRGDFANLPALEESIYSKLKTGTFYYAPVTDGLENQLDFASAGLSFEEVLNNNNSYTALLTEATPWFLSNDIKNGNFELSPYGASEVPKPIVLGTFAKQVNDEEHYTLDLDQNDQVYLAISPNQDQNRDSITPQATFLRNVRDVQAQVLDASGNIIWSSEVTTAYIKNYTKNGKESDGSYKLEKLVWDGTDNNQMTVAEGAHQQMMDFSVLVSTKVPNLPTGVHYDAETGQLKVEESNHQNGLPIYRTFVAFEYDDVSEESLSGETAEGENSQATEASEEDLFDMPFKYSVYFYADENGYNNIPKTIKSEDSKDITIDFEKLVFVVEDKAGNFNSIKLSELLKQSQADKHPDLKEQDELTLPEMPETTEKEKANKSEQRQEKLRKQLSLSS
;
A
#
# COMPACT_ATOMS: atom_id res chain seq x y z
N MET A 1 17.31 22.82 21.78
CA MET A 1 18.72 22.61 21.40
C MET A 1 19.50 23.92 21.20
N ALA A 2 19.06 24.85 20.35
CA ALA A 2 19.72 26.16 20.16
C ALA A 2 18.80 27.31 20.66
N PRO A 3 18.75 27.59 21.98
CA PRO A 3 17.72 28.47 22.56
C PRO A 3 17.83 29.95 22.15
N ASN A 4 19.00 30.39 21.67
CA ASN A 4 19.24 31.78 21.27
C ASN A 4 19.21 32.00 19.74
N ALA A 5 18.83 30.97 18.96
CA ALA A 5 18.67 31.12 17.52
C ALA A 5 17.36 31.85 17.19
N GLN A 6 17.40 32.72 16.17
CA GLN A 6 16.17 33.26 15.59
C GLN A 6 15.49 32.20 14.72
N LEU A 7 14.15 32.21 14.69
CA LEU A 7 13.34 31.26 13.91
C LEU A 7 12.68 31.97 12.73
N MET A 8 12.71 31.32 11.56
CA MET A 8 11.86 31.64 10.41
C MET A 8 10.84 30.53 10.27
N LEU A 9 9.55 30.85 10.42
CA LEU A 9 8.47 29.87 10.37
C LEU A 9 7.79 29.90 9.00
N MET A 10 8.09 28.91 8.16
CA MET A 10 7.48 28.77 6.84
C MET A 10 6.35 27.73 6.89
N ARG A 11 5.09 28.19 6.89
CA ARG A 11 3.94 27.29 6.88
C ARG A 11 3.67 26.79 5.46
N VAL A 12 3.77 25.47 5.27
CA VAL A 12 3.40 24.79 4.01
C VAL A 12 2.32 23.76 4.31
N SER A 13 1.23 23.75 3.54
CA SER A 13 0.14 22.78 3.72
C SER A 13 0.35 21.59 2.80
N SER A 14 0.28 20.38 3.37
CA SER A 14 0.28 19.11 2.65
C SER A 14 -1.12 18.64 2.25
N LEU A 15 -2.18 19.42 2.53
CA LEU A 15 -3.55 19.09 2.14
C LEU A 15 -3.70 19.25 0.63
N VAL A 16 -3.40 18.17 -0.07
CA VAL A 16 -3.45 18.08 -1.52
C VAL A 16 -4.20 16.80 -1.83
N LYS A 17 -5.31 16.89 -2.57
CA LYS A 17 -5.95 15.69 -3.11
C LYS A 17 -4.97 15.06 -4.10
N ASP A 18 -4.83 13.73 -4.11
CA ASP A 18 -3.97 13.03 -5.07
C ASP A 18 -4.60 13.00 -6.46
N THR A 19 -4.82 14.18 -7.02
CA THR A 19 -5.28 14.42 -8.38
C THR A 19 -4.12 14.97 -9.18
N GLU A 20 -4.12 14.71 -10.49
CA GLU A 20 -2.99 15.04 -11.36
C GLU A 20 -2.66 16.55 -11.39
N THR A 21 -3.64 17.42 -11.16
CA THR A 21 -3.50 18.88 -11.09
C THR A 21 -2.95 19.39 -9.75
N GLU A 22 -3.13 18.62 -8.68
CA GLU A 22 -2.83 19.04 -7.31
C GLU A 22 -1.53 18.42 -6.79
N LYS A 23 -1.14 17.22 -7.24
CA LYS A 23 -0.01 16.42 -6.71
C LYS A 23 1.31 17.18 -6.51
N ASP A 24 1.58 18.18 -7.34
CA ASP A 24 2.81 18.97 -7.30
C ASP A 24 2.72 20.24 -6.41
N LYS A 25 1.55 20.59 -5.86
CA LYS A 25 1.40 21.83 -5.08
C LYS A 25 2.26 21.83 -3.83
N PHE A 26 2.27 20.73 -3.09
CA PHE A 26 3.09 20.59 -1.90
C PHE A 26 4.60 20.72 -2.21
N PRO A 27 5.17 19.97 -3.18
CA PRO A 27 6.58 20.13 -3.54
C PRO A 27 6.96 21.51 -4.05
N ARG A 28 6.13 22.16 -4.88
CA ARG A 28 6.40 23.54 -5.30
C ARG A 28 6.36 24.53 -4.12
N ALA A 29 5.44 24.34 -3.18
CA ALA A 29 5.31 25.22 -2.03
C ALA A 29 6.51 25.12 -1.07
N TYR A 30 6.97 23.91 -0.73
CA TYR A 30 8.15 23.77 0.13
C TYR A 30 9.45 24.11 -0.60
N ALA A 31 9.56 23.91 -1.92
CA ALA A 31 10.69 24.40 -2.72
C ALA A 31 10.81 25.93 -2.62
N LYS A 32 9.68 26.64 -2.71
CA LYS A 32 9.65 28.09 -2.48
C LYS A 32 10.02 28.45 -1.04
N ALA A 33 9.53 27.74 -0.04
CA ALA A 33 9.89 27.98 1.36
C ALA A 33 11.40 27.82 1.63
N ILE A 34 12.03 26.80 1.03
CA ILE A 34 13.49 26.61 1.08
C ILE A 34 14.17 27.81 0.44
N THR A 35 13.76 28.19 -0.77
CA THR A 35 14.33 29.31 -1.53
C THR A 35 14.25 30.62 -0.73
N ASP A 36 13.07 30.96 -0.21
CA ASP A 36 12.86 32.19 0.57
C ASP A 36 13.71 32.17 1.86
N SER A 37 13.80 31.02 2.55
CA SER A 37 14.62 30.88 3.75
C SER A 37 16.11 31.09 3.46
N VAL A 38 16.62 30.55 2.35
CA VAL A 38 18.00 30.76 1.92
C VAL A 38 18.26 32.24 1.64
N LEU A 39 17.38 32.89 0.87
CA LEU A 39 17.50 34.31 0.50
C LEU A 39 17.39 35.25 1.71
N LEU A 40 16.60 34.88 2.72
CA LEU A 40 16.50 35.61 3.99
C LEU A 40 17.68 35.36 4.95
N GLY A 41 18.60 34.45 4.60
CA GLY A 41 19.84 34.24 5.33
C GLY A 41 19.81 33.12 6.37
N ALA A 42 18.87 32.17 6.28
CA ALA A 42 18.85 30.99 7.12
C ALA A 42 20.20 30.22 7.04
N LYS A 43 20.61 29.59 8.15
CA LYS A 43 21.82 28.74 8.20
C LYS A 43 21.49 27.25 8.20
N VAL A 44 20.35 26.90 8.80
CA VAL A 44 19.82 25.55 8.85
C VAL A 44 18.33 25.63 8.57
N ILE A 45 17.82 24.71 7.75
CA ILE A 45 16.39 24.54 7.46
C ILE A 45 15.99 23.14 7.91
N ASN A 46 15.06 23.08 8.86
CA ASN A 46 14.48 21.84 9.38
C ASN A 46 13.24 21.46 8.56
N MET A 47 13.19 20.24 8.05
CA MET A 47 12.07 19.70 7.26
C MET A 47 11.57 18.40 7.87
N SER A 48 10.66 18.52 8.84
CA SER A 48 10.02 17.38 9.52
C SER A 48 8.78 16.87 8.76
N PHE A 49 8.94 16.56 7.48
CA PHE A 49 7.91 16.03 6.58
C PHE A 49 8.56 15.24 5.45
N GLY A 50 7.77 14.43 4.74
CA GLY A 50 8.22 13.82 3.50
C GLY A 50 7.19 12.89 2.85
N ARG A 51 7.53 12.38 1.66
CA ARG A 51 6.80 11.32 0.97
C ARG A 51 7.62 10.03 0.99
N SER A 52 7.09 8.97 1.59
CA SER A 52 7.80 7.72 1.81
C SER A 52 7.95 6.89 0.54
N ALA A 53 9.04 6.12 0.50
CA ALA A 53 9.48 5.34 -0.66
C ALA A 53 9.57 6.12 -1.98
N ASP A 54 9.69 7.45 -1.94
CA ASP A 54 9.82 8.28 -3.14
C ASP A 54 11.20 8.08 -3.79
N SER A 55 11.28 8.44 -5.08
CA SER A 55 12.52 8.34 -5.87
C SER A 55 13.02 9.72 -6.26
N TRP A 56 14.33 9.87 -6.39
CA TRP A 56 14.92 11.10 -6.91
C TRP A 56 14.44 11.41 -8.34
N VAL A 57 14.06 10.38 -9.11
CA VAL A 57 13.49 10.55 -10.45
C VAL A 57 12.15 11.29 -10.39
N THR A 58 11.32 10.98 -9.39
CA THR A 58 9.96 11.53 -9.24
C THR A 58 9.90 12.82 -8.42
N VAL A 59 10.97 13.18 -7.70
CA VAL A 59 11.07 14.48 -7.02
C VAL A 59 10.94 15.64 -8.03
N HIS A 60 10.03 16.55 -7.74
CA HIS A 60 9.75 17.72 -8.59
C HIS A 60 10.99 18.60 -8.79
N GLU A 61 11.17 19.12 -10.01
CA GLU A 61 12.39 19.86 -10.41
C GLU A 61 12.65 21.11 -9.55
N ASP A 62 11.61 21.85 -9.16
CA ASP A 62 11.77 23.02 -8.27
C ASP A 62 12.39 22.66 -6.92
N VAL A 63 12.09 21.47 -6.40
CA VAL A 63 12.67 20.97 -5.15
C VAL A 63 14.16 20.72 -5.34
N LYS A 64 14.55 20.07 -6.44
CA LYS A 64 15.95 19.81 -6.78
C LYS A 64 16.74 21.11 -6.88
N LYS A 65 16.18 22.12 -7.57
CA LYS A 65 16.76 23.47 -7.67
C LYS A 65 16.87 24.18 -6.33
N ALA A 66 15.86 24.08 -5.46
CA ALA A 66 15.89 24.69 -4.14
C ALA A 66 16.94 24.04 -3.22
N ILE A 67 17.10 22.71 -3.30
CA ILE A 67 18.15 21.97 -2.58
C ILE A 67 19.53 22.42 -3.06
N GLN A 68 19.73 22.50 -4.38
CA GLN A 68 20.98 22.98 -4.97
C GLN A 68 21.30 24.42 -4.53
N LEU A 69 20.30 25.32 -4.55
CA LEU A 69 20.45 26.70 -4.08
C LEU A 69 20.91 26.76 -2.62
N ALA A 70 20.31 25.96 -1.73
CA ALA A 70 20.69 25.90 -0.33
C ALA A 70 22.14 25.45 -0.16
N LYS A 71 22.56 24.40 -0.87
CA LYS A 71 23.94 23.91 -0.88
C LYS A 71 24.93 24.98 -1.31
N ASP A 72 24.65 25.67 -2.42
CA ASP A 72 25.54 26.71 -2.98
C ASP A 72 25.72 27.91 -2.04
N HIS A 73 24.73 28.16 -1.18
CA HIS A 73 24.78 29.21 -0.16
C HIS A 73 25.28 28.72 1.22
N GLY A 74 25.65 27.43 1.35
CA GLY A 74 26.11 26.84 2.61
C GLY A 74 25.01 26.71 3.66
N VAL A 75 23.74 26.61 3.24
CA VAL A 75 22.57 26.43 4.10
C VAL A 75 22.28 24.95 4.28
N LEU A 76 22.34 24.47 5.52
CA LEU A 76 22.17 23.06 5.84
C LEU A 76 20.69 22.67 5.81
N LEU A 77 20.34 21.70 4.97
CA LEU A 77 19.03 21.07 4.97
C LEU A 77 19.05 19.83 5.86
N VAL A 78 18.11 19.74 6.81
CA VAL A 78 17.98 18.59 7.71
C VAL A 78 16.55 18.08 7.62
N ALA A 79 16.36 16.80 7.32
CA ALA A 79 15.04 16.22 7.09
C ALA A 79 14.82 14.92 7.86
N ALA A 80 13.55 14.69 8.20
CA ALA A 80 13.10 13.43 8.82
C ALA A 80 13.23 12.26 7.85
N ALA A 81 13.63 11.09 8.32
CA ALA A 81 13.72 9.88 7.49
C ALA A 81 12.34 9.31 7.10
N GLY A 82 11.29 9.62 7.87
CA GLY A 82 9.96 9.01 7.77
C GLY A 82 9.59 8.23 9.03
N ASN A 83 8.31 7.85 9.16
CA ASN A 83 7.80 7.08 10.30
C ASN A 83 7.16 5.75 9.85
N ASP A 84 7.54 5.23 8.70
CA ASP A 84 6.93 4.10 8.01
C ASP A 84 7.70 2.79 8.22
N GLY A 85 8.74 2.80 9.07
CA GLY A 85 9.53 1.61 9.37
C GLY A 85 10.12 0.99 8.10
N ALA A 86 9.71 -0.24 7.78
CA ALA A 86 10.12 -0.98 6.59
C ALA A 86 8.88 -1.44 5.82
N PHE A 87 9.08 -1.92 4.59
CA PHE A 87 8.03 -2.54 3.78
C PHE A 87 7.18 -3.53 4.60
N GLY A 88 5.86 -3.42 4.49
CA GLY A 88 4.90 -4.25 5.21
C GLY A 88 4.57 -3.77 6.63
N LYS A 89 5.06 -2.60 7.06
CA LYS A 89 4.70 -2.04 8.38
C LYS A 89 3.17 -2.04 8.55
N GLU A 90 2.73 -2.42 9.75
CA GLU A 90 1.33 -2.64 10.16
C GLU A 90 0.68 -3.92 9.64
N PHE A 91 1.30 -4.61 8.67
CA PHE A 91 0.86 -5.89 8.13
C PHE A 91 1.75 -7.06 8.58
N SER A 92 3.02 -7.07 8.19
CA SER A 92 4.00 -8.13 8.51
C SER A 92 5.43 -7.63 8.35
N ASN A 93 6.40 -8.38 8.89
CA ASN A 93 7.81 -8.13 8.59
C ASN A 93 8.12 -8.44 7.10
N PRO A 94 9.04 -7.70 6.46
CA PRO A 94 9.46 -8.00 5.09
C PRO A 94 9.96 -9.44 4.95
N LEU A 95 9.67 -10.07 3.81
CA LEU A 95 10.16 -11.41 3.50
C LEU A 95 11.68 -11.39 3.24
N ALA A 96 12.37 -12.44 3.68
CA ALA A 96 13.82 -12.59 3.48
C ALA A 96 14.22 -12.68 1.99
N THR A 97 13.28 -13.03 1.10
CA THR A 97 13.46 -12.99 -0.36
C THR A 97 13.45 -11.58 -0.94
N ASN A 98 12.99 -10.59 -0.17
CA ASN A 98 12.75 -9.21 -0.63
C ASN A 98 13.59 -8.22 0.21
N PRO A 99 14.93 -8.21 0.07
CA PRO A 99 15.80 -7.42 0.94
C PRO A 99 15.72 -5.89 0.71
N ASP A 100 15.10 -5.41 -0.37
CA ASP A 100 14.89 -3.99 -0.66
C ASP A 100 13.61 -3.43 0.00
N PHE A 101 13.58 -3.44 1.32
CA PHE A 101 12.43 -3.01 2.13
C PHE A 101 12.49 -1.55 2.60
N GLY A 102 13.47 -0.77 2.13
CA GLY A 102 13.69 0.63 2.53
C GLY A 102 12.61 1.58 2.01
N LEU A 103 12.28 2.61 2.81
CA LEU A 103 11.16 3.54 2.58
C LEU A 103 11.51 5.02 2.81
N VAL A 104 12.80 5.40 2.88
CA VAL A 104 13.22 6.77 3.24
C VAL A 104 12.45 7.83 2.44
N SER A 105 11.92 8.83 3.14
CA SER A 105 11.07 9.83 2.52
C SER A 105 11.84 10.88 1.71
N SER A 106 11.27 11.41 0.63
CA SER A 106 11.74 12.64 0.00
C SER A 106 11.28 13.87 0.80
N PRO A 107 12.04 14.98 0.84
CA PRO A 107 13.31 15.23 0.14
C PRO A 107 14.54 14.63 0.83
N ALA A 108 14.38 13.88 1.93
CA ALA A 108 15.48 13.31 2.70
C ALA A 108 16.32 12.27 1.92
N ILE A 109 15.82 11.75 0.80
CA ILE A 109 16.59 10.89 -0.11
C ILE A 109 17.79 11.60 -0.77
N SER A 110 17.80 12.94 -0.84
CA SER A 110 18.91 13.68 -1.45
C SER A 110 20.20 13.57 -0.62
N GLU A 111 21.33 13.37 -1.30
CA GLU A 111 22.66 13.38 -0.66
C GLU A 111 23.03 14.75 -0.06
N ASP A 112 22.42 15.83 -0.57
CA ASP A 112 22.66 17.19 -0.07
C ASP A 112 21.86 17.50 1.20
N VAL A 113 20.80 16.74 1.48
CA VAL A 113 20.03 16.80 2.73
C VAL A 113 20.65 15.87 3.76
N LEU A 114 20.72 16.29 5.03
CA LEU A 114 21.09 15.41 6.15
C LEU A 114 19.84 14.75 6.73
N THR A 115 19.77 13.43 6.67
CA THR A 115 18.57 12.65 7.01
C THR A 115 18.66 12.05 8.40
N VAL A 116 17.60 12.22 9.18
CA VAL A 116 17.59 11.92 10.61
C VAL A 116 16.62 10.79 10.93
N ALA A 117 17.19 9.70 11.45
CA ALA A 117 16.46 8.58 12.07
C ALA A 117 16.07 8.88 13.52
N ASN A 118 15.12 8.09 14.02
CA ASN A 118 14.64 8.17 15.39
C ASN A 118 15.18 7.00 16.22
N HIS A 119 15.56 7.30 17.46
CA HIS A 119 15.82 6.32 18.51
C HIS A 119 15.26 6.85 19.84
N ASP A 120 15.16 5.95 20.81
CA ASP A 120 14.73 6.28 22.16
C ASP A 120 15.83 6.96 22.95
N ALA A 121 15.51 7.96 23.77
CA ALA A 121 16.50 8.63 24.59
C ALA A 121 16.97 7.72 25.73
N GLN A 122 18.28 7.73 26.05
CA GLN A 122 18.76 7.14 27.31
C GLN A 122 18.22 7.86 28.55
N MET A 123 18.06 9.18 28.46
CA MET A 123 17.54 10.01 29.54
C MET A 123 16.32 10.77 29.03
N SER A 124 15.24 10.78 29.81
CA SER A 124 14.02 11.53 29.49
C SER A 124 13.60 12.43 30.64
N VAL A 125 12.80 13.44 30.34
CA VAL A 125 12.09 14.21 31.37
C VAL A 125 10.74 13.54 31.57
N SER A 126 10.45 13.11 32.79
CA SER A 126 9.21 12.44 33.15
C SER A 126 8.59 13.08 34.37
N GLU A 127 7.26 13.11 34.42
CA GLU A 127 6.56 13.26 35.70
C GLU A 127 6.86 12.03 36.57
N VAL A 128 6.83 12.20 37.89
CA VAL A 128 6.92 11.09 38.85
C VAL A 128 5.67 11.04 39.73
N VAL A 129 5.18 9.84 39.98
CA VAL A 129 4.19 9.56 41.03
C VAL A 129 4.92 9.07 42.28
N THR A 130 4.61 9.67 43.43
CA THR A 130 5.25 9.30 44.70
C THR A 130 4.44 8.21 45.39
N LEU A 131 5.05 7.04 45.56
CA LEU A 131 4.52 5.94 46.35
C LEU A 131 4.93 6.10 47.82
N LYS A 132 3.95 6.36 48.68
CA LYS A 132 4.13 6.50 50.14
C LYS A 132 3.93 5.17 50.84
N THR A 133 4.96 4.70 51.54
CA THR A 133 5.00 3.41 52.25
C THR A 133 5.49 3.62 53.68
N GLY A 134 4.56 3.95 54.59
CA GLY A 134 4.93 4.34 55.96
C GLY A 134 5.85 5.56 55.96
N GLU A 135 7.11 5.40 56.38
CA GLU A 135 8.12 6.48 56.41
C GLU A 135 8.92 6.65 55.10
N LYS A 136 8.72 5.79 54.09
CA LYS A 136 9.47 5.86 52.82
C LYS A 136 8.62 6.42 51.69
N GLU A 137 9.22 7.32 50.92
CA GLU A 137 8.69 7.87 49.68
C GLU A 137 9.54 7.36 48.51
N ILE A 138 8.90 6.76 47.51
CA ILE A 138 9.54 6.22 46.32
C ILE A 138 8.93 6.90 45.10
N ASP A 139 9.74 7.58 44.30
CA ASP A 139 9.27 8.21 43.06
C ASP A 139 9.32 7.21 41.91
N LEU A 140 8.18 7.04 41.26
CA LEU A 140 8.02 6.16 40.10
C LEU A 140 7.83 7.02 38.86
N PRO A 141 8.75 6.98 37.88
CA PRO A 141 8.55 7.51 36.53
C PRO A 141 7.21 7.13 35.92
N ILE A 142 6.46 8.11 35.45
CA ILE A 142 5.14 7.90 34.86
C ILE A 142 4.91 8.79 33.64
N MET A 143 4.32 8.21 32.59
CA MET A 143 3.76 8.95 31.47
C MET A 143 2.25 9.04 31.64
N LEU A 144 1.70 10.25 31.81
CA LEU A 144 0.29 10.50 32.13
C LEU A 144 -0.47 11.13 30.96
N SER A 145 -1.69 10.65 30.73
CA SER A 145 -2.63 11.23 29.76
C SER A 145 -3.20 12.57 30.23
N LYS A 146 -3.48 12.67 31.53
CA LYS A 146 -3.89 13.90 32.21
C LYS A 146 -3.52 13.84 33.69
N SER A 147 -3.41 15.02 34.29
CA SER A 147 -3.14 15.19 35.72
C SER A 147 -4.26 14.67 36.61
N LEU A 148 -3.89 14.00 37.70
CA LEU A 148 -4.76 13.75 38.85
C LEU A 148 -4.67 14.91 39.86
N ASP A 149 -5.52 14.90 40.90
CA ASP A 149 -5.52 15.95 41.92
C ASP A 149 -4.17 15.98 42.65
N ALA A 150 -3.49 17.12 42.60
CA ALA A 150 -2.22 17.31 43.29
C ALA A 150 -2.36 17.10 44.80
N HIS A 151 -1.36 16.48 45.42
CA HIS A 151 -1.28 16.21 46.87
C HIS A 151 -2.39 15.33 47.46
N LYS A 152 -3.26 14.75 46.61
CA LYS A 152 -4.24 13.76 47.04
C LYS A 152 -3.60 12.38 47.04
N ALA A 153 -3.69 11.70 48.18
CA ALA A 153 -3.23 10.33 48.34
C ALA A 153 -4.33 9.35 47.91
N TYR A 154 -4.06 8.57 46.87
CA TYR A 154 -4.98 7.56 46.35
C TYR A 154 -4.60 6.16 46.81
N ASP A 155 -5.58 5.39 47.27
CA ASP A 155 -5.45 3.94 47.39
C ASP A 155 -5.44 3.31 46.00
N PHE A 156 -4.77 2.17 45.83
CA PHE A 156 -4.70 1.48 44.55
C PHE A 156 -4.98 -0.02 44.69
N THR A 157 -5.37 -0.66 43.59
CA THR A 157 -5.69 -2.10 43.57
C THR A 157 -5.29 -2.71 42.25
N LEU A 158 -4.58 -3.86 42.32
CA LEU A 158 -4.30 -4.67 41.14
C LEU A 158 -5.61 -5.27 40.61
N VAL A 159 -5.87 -5.07 39.33
CA VAL A 159 -7.05 -5.53 38.61
C VAL A 159 -6.66 -6.46 37.47
N ASP A 160 -7.65 -7.21 36.99
CA ASP A 160 -7.52 -8.17 35.89
C ASP A 160 -8.59 -7.82 34.86
N GLU A 161 -8.17 -7.48 33.64
CA GLU A 161 -9.08 -7.00 32.59
C GLU A 161 -10.10 -8.05 32.14
N GLU A 162 -9.82 -9.34 32.31
CA GLU A 162 -10.73 -10.42 31.91
C GLU A 162 -11.84 -10.68 32.94
N LYS A 163 -11.70 -10.17 34.17
CA LYS A 163 -12.64 -10.42 35.27
C LYS A 163 -13.66 -9.29 35.43
N GLU A 164 -14.73 -9.57 36.18
CA GLU A 164 -15.63 -8.53 36.67
C GLU A 164 -14.87 -7.60 37.63
N GLN A 165 -15.07 -6.30 37.50
CA GLN A 165 -14.29 -5.33 38.27
C GLN A 165 -14.92 -5.05 39.63
N PRO A 166 -14.12 -4.96 40.69
CA PRO A 166 -14.62 -4.52 42.00
C PRO A 166 -15.06 -3.06 41.94
N ASP A 167 -15.71 -2.58 43.01
CA ASP A 167 -15.92 -1.15 43.20
C ASP A 167 -14.56 -0.43 43.37
N LEU A 168 -14.24 0.42 42.40
CA LEU A 168 -13.00 1.19 42.32
C LEU A 168 -13.20 2.67 42.67
N THR A 169 -14.37 3.03 43.24
CA THR A 169 -14.70 4.41 43.62
C THR A 169 -13.58 5.05 44.45
N GLY A 170 -12.96 6.10 43.89
CA GLY A 170 -11.90 6.87 44.55
C GLY A 170 -10.51 6.21 44.55
N LYS A 171 -10.33 5.06 43.91
CA LYS A 171 -9.07 4.30 43.85
C LYS A 171 -8.42 4.34 42.48
N ILE A 172 -7.11 4.12 42.43
CA ILE A 172 -6.38 3.87 41.18
C ILE A 172 -6.43 2.38 40.86
N ALA A 173 -6.95 2.04 39.68
CA ALA A 173 -6.85 0.69 39.14
C ALA A 173 -5.43 0.46 38.63
N VAL A 174 -4.79 -0.65 38.99
CA VAL A 174 -3.45 -1.02 38.50
C VAL A 174 -3.57 -2.23 37.62
N LEU A 175 -3.21 -2.11 36.35
CA LEU A 175 -3.33 -3.18 35.36
C LEU A 175 -1.95 -3.58 34.85
N LYS A 176 -1.68 -4.89 34.77
CA LYS A 176 -0.52 -5.39 34.02
C LYS A 176 -0.88 -5.44 32.54
N ARG A 177 -0.02 -4.87 31.69
CA ARG A 177 -0.21 -4.89 30.25
C ARG A 177 -0.20 -6.33 29.71
N SER A 178 -1.25 -6.72 29.00
CA SER A 178 -1.44 -8.05 28.40
C SER A 178 -1.19 -8.08 26.89
N GLY A 179 -1.31 -6.94 26.20
CA GLY A 179 -1.20 -6.87 24.75
C GLY A 179 -0.99 -5.45 24.20
N SER A 180 -1.66 -5.17 23.07
CA SER A 180 -1.68 -3.83 22.46
C SER A 180 -2.28 -2.82 23.42
N VAL A 181 -1.68 -1.64 23.46
CA VAL A 181 -2.17 -0.46 24.19
C VAL A 181 -2.42 0.69 23.22
N ARG A 182 -2.58 0.38 21.92
CA ARG A 182 -3.13 1.35 20.97
C ARG A 182 -4.48 1.77 21.50
N LEU A 183 -4.74 3.08 21.46
CA LEU A 183 -5.93 3.64 22.10
C LEU A 183 -7.22 2.96 21.64
N VAL A 184 -7.35 2.65 20.35
CA VAL A 184 -8.52 1.98 19.77
C VAL A 184 -8.75 0.60 20.39
N ASP A 185 -7.71 -0.24 20.46
CA ASP A 185 -7.77 -1.59 21.03
C ASP A 185 -8.04 -1.55 22.54
N PHE A 186 -7.52 -0.53 23.22
CA PHE A 186 -7.52 -0.42 24.68
C PHE A 186 -8.74 0.34 25.24
N THR A 187 -9.49 1.05 24.38
CA THR A 187 -10.67 1.83 24.79
C THR A 187 -11.75 1.02 25.51
N PRO A 188 -12.11 -0.21 25.08
CA PRO A 188 -13.07 -1.04 25.80
C PRO A 188 -12.64 -1.32 27.25
N THR A 189 -11.35 -1.61 27.43
CA THR A 189 -10.74 -1.81 28.75
C THR A 189 -10.81 -0.53 29.59
N LEU A 190 -10.47 0.62 29.02
CA LEU A 190 -10.56 1.94 29.70
C LEU A 190 -11.99 2.26 30.16
N GLN A 191 -12.98 2.06 29.30
CA GLN A 191 -14.40 2.29 29.62
C GLN A 191 -14.91 1.36 30.72
N LYS A 192 -14.43 0.11 30.76
CA LYS A 192 -14.77 -0.86 31.81
C LYS A 192 -14.33 -0.36 33.19
N PHE A 193 -13.10 0.14 33.31
CA PHE A 193 -12.59 0.68 34.57
C PHE A 193 -13.23 2.01 34.97
N GLN A 194 -13.55 2.85 34.00
CA GLN A 194 -14.32 4.08 34.25
C GLN A 194 -15.71 3.77 34.82
N LYS A 195 -16.43 2.79 34.25
CA LYS A 195 -17.75 2.36 34.74
C LYS A 195 -17.69 1.78 36.17
N ALA A 196 -16.57 1.17 36.54
CA ALA A 196 -16.33 0.65 37.89
C ALA A 196 -15.95 1.74 38.92
N GLY A 197 -15.90 3.03 38.53
CA GLY A 197 -15.67 4.16 39.42
C GLY A 197 -14.21 4.52 39.68
N ALA A 198 -13.26 3.96 38.92
CA ALA A 198 -11.83 4.23 39.09
C ALA A 198 -11.52 5.74 39.00
N ALA A 199 -10.68 6.25 39.90
CA ALA A 199 -10.19 7.63 39.86
C ALA A 199 -9.09 7.82 38.79
N GLY A 200 -8.45 6.73 38.39
CA GLY A 200 -7.44 6.67 37.34
C GLY A 200 -7.02 5.22 37.07
N LEU A 201 -6.37 4.99 35.94
CA LEU A 201 -5.77 3.71 35.58
C LEU A 201 -4.24 3.85 35.51
N LEU A 202 -3.53 2.93 36.14
CA LEU A 202 -2.07 2.82 36.07
C LEU A 202 -1.71 1.49 35.39
N VAL A 203 -1.12 1.58 34.20
CA VAL A 203 -0.70 0.44 33.40
C VAL A 203 0.78 0.16 33.66
N ILE A 204 1.07 -1.07 34.06
CA ILE A 204 2.44 -1.58 34.22
C ILE A 204 2.87 -2.19 32.89
N ASN A 205 3.95 -1.67 32.30
CA ASN A 205 4.56 -2.25 31.11
C ASN A 205 4.96 -3.71 31.35
N ASN A 206 4.81 -4.54 30.31
CA ASN A 206 5.13 -5.97 30.35
C ASN A 206 6.49 -6.32 29.73
N ASN A 207 7.17 -5.33 29.15
CA ASN A 207 8.49 -5.48 28.55
C ASN A 207 9.52 -4.63 29.35
N PRO A 208 10.60 -5.24 29.88
CA PRO A 208 11.60 -4.55 30.70
C PRO A 208 12.40 -3.48 29.94
N ILE A 209 12.45 -3.57 28.61
CA ILE A 209 13.23 -2.66 27.76
C ILE A 209 12.36 -1.67 26.98
N GLN A 210 11.09 -1.54 27.36
CA GLN A 210 10.15 -0.62 26.75
C GLN A 210 9.98 0.63 27.61
N SER A 211 10.11 1.80 26.99
CA SER A 211 9.82 3.09 27.60
C SER A 211 8.35 3.25 27.96
N ASN A 212 8.09 4.13 28.92
CA ASN A 212 6.72 4.53 29.23
C ASN A 212 6.16 5.30 28.03
N ILE A 213 4.95 4.95 27.60
CA ILE A 213 4.29 5.57 26.45
C ILE A 213 3.08 6.38 26.88
N LEU A 214 2.71 7.35 26.05
CA LEU A 214 1.47 8.10 26.27
C LEU A 214 0.27 7.33 25.73
N ILE A 215 -0.74 7.07 26.57
CA ILE A 215 -2.06 6.60 26.13
C ILE A 215 -3.00 7.82 26.16
N PRO A 216 -3.34 8.45 25.01
CA PRO A 216 -3.99 9.76 24.99
C PRO A 216 -5.51 9.68 25.23
N TYR A 217 -5.92 9.09 26.36
CA TYR A 217 -7.32 9.00 26.78
C TYR A 217 -7.69 10.14 27.74
N THR A 218 -8.77 10.87 27.44
CA THR A 218 -9.16 12.10 28.16
C THR A 218 -10.18 11.88 29.27
N GLU A 219 -11.04 10.88 29.12
CA GLU A 219 -12.17 10.65 30.05
C GLU A 219 -11.68 10.21 31.43
N LEU A 220 -10.66 9.34 31.47
CA LEU A 220 -10.02 8.85 32.68
C LEU A 220 -8.51 9.16 32.66
N PRO A 221 -7.89 9.64 33.76
CA PRO A 221 -6.43 9.70 33.85
C PRO A 221 -5.82 8.31 33.66
N VAL A 222 -4.92 8.17 32.69
CA VAL A 222 -4.18 6.93 32.42
C VAL A 222 -2.69 7.20 32.55
N GLY A 223 -2.02 6.42 33.38
CA GLY A 223 -0.57 6.47 33.56
C GLY A 223 0.09 5.18 33.12
N VAL A 224 1.27 5.27 32.50
CA VAL A 224 2.11 4.10 32.20
C VAL A 224 3.40 4.18 32.98
N ILE A 225 3.75 3.09 33.67
CA ILE A 225 5.02 2.93 34.40
C ILE A 225 5.80 1.72 33.90
N SER A 226 7.11 1.69 34.17
CA SER A 226 7.98 0.62 33.72
C SER A 226 7.64 -0.71 34.40
N GLN A 227 8.10 -1.82 33.84
CA GLN A 227 7.93 -3.13 34.48
C GLN A 227 8.60 -3.17 35.86
N ALA A 228 9.78 -2.57 36.01
CA ALA A 228 10.54 -2.54 37.26
C ALA A 228 9.85 -1.68 38.33
N ASP A 229 9.32 -0.52 37.94
CA ASP A 229 8.55 0.37 38.82
C ASP A 229 7.22 -0.29 39.22
N GLY A 230 6.57 -0.97 38.27
CA GLY A 230 5.39 -1.77 38.54
C GLY A 230 5.65 -2.89 39.54
N GLN A 231 6.78 -3.59 39.45
CA GLN A 231 7.15 -4.58 40.45
C GLN A 231 7.41 -3.93 41.82
N THR A 232 8.02 -2.75 41.84
CA THR A 232 8.23 -1.97 43.08
C THR A 232 6.89 -1.59 43.72
N LEU A 233 5.93 -1.13 42.93
CA LEU A 233 4.57 -0.83 43.36
C LEU A 233 3.86 -2.07 43.93
N LEU A 234 3.94 -3.20 43.22
CA LEU A 234 3.28 -4.46 43.63
C LEU A 234 3.90 -5.10 44.87
N ASN A 235 5.14 -4.76 45.23
CA ASN A 235 5.75 -5.17 46.49
C ASN A 235 5.26 -4.33 47.69
N HIS A 236 4.51 -3.24 47.45
CA HIS A 236 4.09 -2.28 48.46
C HIS A 236 2.59 -1.93 48.34
N THR A 237 1.73 -2.94 48.18
CA THR A 237 0.28 -2.78 47.95
C THR A 237 -0.50 -2.08 49.07
N SER A 238 0.09 -1.92 50.26
CA SER A 238 -0.48 -1.14 51.37
C SER A 238 -0.16 0.36 51.31
N GLY A 239 0.66 0.79 50.34
CA GLY A 239 1.03 2.19 50.15
C GLY A 239 -0.06 3.02 49.47
N LYS A 240 0.21 4.32 49.34
CA LYS A 240 -0.66 5.27 48.60
C LYS A 240 0.12 5.99 47.51
N LEU A 241 -0.56 6.36 46.44
CA LEU A 241 0.01 7.13 45.32
C LEU A 241 -0.34 8.60 45.43
N GLU A 242 0.65 9.48 45.27
CA GLU A 242 0.45 10.94 45.19
C GLU A 242 1.05 11.50 43.88
N PHE A 243 0.25 12.29 43.17
CA PHE A 243 0.60 12.89 41.89
C PHE A 243 0.95 14.36 42.10
N ASN A 244 2.20 14.66 42.40
CA ASN A 244 2.63 16.00 42.85
C ASN A 244 3.10 16.92 41.70
N HIS A 245 2.94 16.52 40.43
CA HIS A 245 3.42 17.27 39.26
C HIS A 245 4.91 17.61 39.29
N ILE A 246 5.70 16.69 39.86
CA ILE A 246 7.15 16.81 39.94
C ILE A 246 7.73 16.18 38.68
N PHE A 247 8.51 16.96 37.92
CA PHE A 247 9.24 16.48 36.76
C PHE A 247 10.70 16.24 37.12
N LYS A 248 11.25 15.09 36.70
CA LYS A 248 12.65 14.73 36.91
C LYS A 248 13.28 14.26 35.60
N VAL A 249 14.59 14.43 35.51
CA VAL A 249 15.40 13.74 34.50
C VAL A 249 15.66 12.34 35.03
N ILE A 250 15.24 11.34 34.27
CA ILE A 250 15.30 9.93 34.65
C ILE A 250 16.01 9.13 33.57
N GLU A 251 16.58 7.99 33.98
CA GLU A 251 17.00 6.98 33.02
C GLU A 251 15.77 6.32 32.42
N ASN A 252 15.75 6.21 31.10
CA ASN A 252 14.62 5.63 30.39
C ASN A 252 14.87 4.13 30.14
N ALA A 253 13.87 3.30 30.43
CA ALA A 253 13.94 1.85 30.24
C ALA A 253 14.26 1.47 28.78
N GLY A 254 13.78 2.26 27.81
CA GLY A 254 14.07 2.07 26.38
C GLY A 254 15.53 2.28 26.01
N GLY A 255 16.29 3.10 26.72
CA GLY A 255 17.76 3.19 26.67
C GLY A 255 18.41 3.16 25.29
N ASN A 256 18.54 4.28 24.57
CA ASN A 256 19.26 4.39 23.29
C ASN A 256 18.91 3.32 22.23
N ARG A 257 17.73 2.68 22.32
CA ARG A 257 17.29 1.64 21.39
C ARG A 257 16.64 2.27 20.17
N ARG A 258 16.70 1.55 19.06
CA ARG A 258 15.92 1.87 17.87
C ARG A 258 14.43 1.90 18.20
N VAL A 259 13.67 2.74 17.49
CA VAL A 259 12.21 2.65 17.51
C VAL A 259 11.71 1.99 16.20
N PRO A 260 10.73 1.07 16.26
CA PRO A 260 10.25 0.35 15.08
C PRO A 260 9.71 1.26 13.96
N GLU A 261 9.15 2.41 14.32
CA GLU A 261 8.54 3.36 13.40
C GLU A 261 9.58 4.13 12.58
N SER A 262 10.83 4.25 13.05
CA SER A 262 11.86 4.98 12.30
C SER A 262 12.10 4.30 10.95
N THR A 263 11.88 5.05 9.87
CA THR A 263 12.03 4.53 8.51
C THR A 263 13.44 4.00 8.22
N TRP A 264 13.51 2.84 7.60
CA TRP A 264 14.73 2.17 7.13
C TRP A 264 15.12 2.64 5.72
N GLY A 265 16.42 2.62 5.46
CA GLY A 265 16.99 2.62 4.12
C GLY A 265 16.90 1.27 3.42
N LEU A 266 17.22 1.23 2.13
CA LEU A 266 17.88 2.29 1.33
C LEU A 266 16.89 3.30 0.72
N THR A 267 17.42 4.29 -0.01
CA THR A 267 16.61 5.03 -0.99
C THR A 267 16.21 4.09 -2.13
N ALA A 268 15.24 4.50 -2.96
CA ALA A 268 14.83 3.73 -4.13
C ALA A 268 16.00 3.40 -5.09
N GLU A 269 17.00 4.28 -5.16
CA GLU A 269 18.21 4.11 -5.98
C GLU A 269 19.33 3.33 -5.28
N GLY A 270 19.11 2.84 -4.06
CA GLY A 270 20.10 2.07 -3.30
C GLY A 270 21.15 2.92 -2.57
N HIS A 271 20.90 4.21 -2.32
CA HIS A 271 21.78 5.04 -1.51
C HIS A 271 21.56 4.79 -0.01
N ILE A 272 22.64 4.90 0.78
CA ILE A 272 22.57 4.76 2.24
C ILE A 272 21.88 5.98 2.83
N LYS A 273 20.70 5.76 3.40
CA LYS A 273 19.98 6.67 4.29
C LYS A 273 19.36 5.84 5.42
N PRO A 274 19.06 6.42 6.60
CA PRO A 274 19.33 7.80 7.03
C PRO A 274 20.83 8.08 7.22
N ASP A 275 21.22 9.33 7.47
CA ASP A 275 22.64 9.70 7.67
C ASP A 275 23.06 9.66 9.13
N ILE A 276 22.14 9.96 10.04
CA ILE A 276 22.38 10.04 11.50
C ILE A 276 21.07 9.75 12.23
N SER A 277 21.13 9.52 13.54
CA SER A 277 19.94 9.38 14.38
C SER A 277 19.97 10.34 15.57
N ALA A 278 18.79 10.65 16.10
CA ALA A 278 18.64 11.46 17.31
C ALA A 278 17.39 11.03 18.10
N PRO A 279 17.32 11.36 19.41
CA PRO A 279 16.14 11.11 20.21
C PRO A 279 14.88 11.77 19.62
N GLY A 280 13.84 10.97 19.46
CA GLY A 280 12.55 11.42 18.92
C GLY A 280 11.37 10.58 19.40
N PHE A 281 11.59 9.65 20.34
CA PHE A 281 10.52 8.91 21.01
C PHE A 281 10.11 9.62 22.28
N GLU A 282 8.80 9.83 22.46
CA GLU A 282 8.21 10.46 23.63
C GLU A 282 8.92 11.77 24.04
N VAL A 283 9.11 12.67 23.06
CA VAL A 283 9.79 13.96 23.27
C VAL A 283 8.80 15.01 23.77
N LEU A 284 9.04 15.51 24.99
CA LEU A 284 8.35 16.67 25.55
C LEU A 284 8.75 17.96 24.79
N SER A 285 7.76 18.67 24.27
CA SER A 285 7.96 19.94 23.56
C SER A 285 6.77 20.90 23.73
N THR A 286 6.85 22.09 23.12
CA THR A 286 5.82 23.13 23.16
C THR A 286 4.65 22.79 22.25
N PHE A 287 3.43 22.99 22.75
CA PHE A 287 2.15 22.91 22.05
C PHE A 287 1.50 24.30 21.99
N SER A 288 0.42 24.44 21.21
CA SER A 288 -0.37 25.67 21.15
C SER A 288 -0.92 26.09 22.51
N ASN A 289 -1.15 27.40 22.68
CA ASN A 289 -1.75 28.01 23.87
C ASN A 289 -0.93 27.81 25.16
N ASP A 290 0.38 28.03 25.09
CA ASP A 290 1.33 27.92 26.21
C ASP A 290 1.31 26.55 26.92
N LYS A 291 1.05 25.49 26.15
CA LYS A 291 1.03 24.11 26.65
C LYS A 291 2.31 23.38 26.31
N TYR A 292 2.52 22.28 27.01
CA TYR A 292 3.53 21.27 26.68
C TYR A 292 2.84 19.95 26.41
N GLY A 293 3.46 19.13 25.57
CA GLY A 293 2.97 17.80 25.24
C GLY A 293 4.10 16.96 24.68
N THR A 294 3.84 15.66 24.63
CA THR A 294 4.81 14.67 24.20
C THR A 294 4.40 14.11 22.85
N LEU A 295 5.35 14.01 21.92
CA LEU A 295 5.16 13.40 20.61
C LEU A 295 6.34 12.51 20.25
N SER A 296 6.06 11.54 19.38
CA SER A 296 7.03 10.57 18.87
C SER A 296 7.17 10.67 17.35
N GLY A 297 8.39 10.54 16.84
CA GLY A 297 8.69 10.41 15.42
C GLY A 297 10.04 11.00 15.01
N THR A 298 10.49 10.66 13.80
CA THR A 298 11.65 11.32 13.17
C THR A 298 11.46 12.82 13.03
N SER A 299 10.20 13.28 12.99
CA SER A 299 9.81 14.70 13.08
C SER A 299 10.33 15.40 14.33
N MET A 300 10.49 14.68 15.44
CA MET A 300 11.02 15.20 16.72
C MET A 300 12.55 15.04 16.79
N SER A 301 13.13 14.00 16.16
CA SER A 301 14.58 13.84 16.02
C SER A 301 15.22 14.92 15.15
N THR A 302 14.56 15.31 14.06
CA THR A 302 15.07 16.29 13.07
C THR A 302 15.41 17.66 13.67
N PRO A 303 14.56 18.29 14.51
CA PRO A 303 14.89 19.58 15.12
C PRO A 303 15.99 19.48 16.20
N HIS A 304 16.19 18.31 16.82
CA HIS A 304 17.34 18.08 17.69
C HIS A 304 18.65 18.24 16.90
N VAL A 305 18.75 17.54 15.78
CA VAL A 305 19.90 17.60 14.88
C VAL A 305 20.06 19.00 14.31
N SER A 306 18.99 19.62 13.81
CA SER A 306 19.03 20.98 13.26
C SER A 306 19.61 22.00 14.25
N GLY A 307 19.15 21.95 15.50
CA GLY A 307 19.65 22.82 16.56
C GLY A 307 21.13 22.57 16.87
N ILE A 308 21.54 21.30 17.01
CA ILE A 308 22.95 20.95 17.25
C ILE A 308 23.84 21.44 16.09
N LEU A 309 23.43 21.21 14.85
CA LEU A 309 24.24 21.53 13.68
C LEU A 309 24.33 23.04 13.42
N SER A 310 23.30 23.82 13.78
CA SER A 310 23.38 25.28 13.72
C SER A 310 24.51 25.82 14.61
N MET A 311 24.65 25.28 15.82
CA MET A 311 25.71 25.65 16.76
C MET A 311 27.07 25.08 16.32
N LEU A 312 27.09 23.83 15.85
CA LEU A 312 28.30 23.16 15.39
C LEU A 312 28.93 23.89 14.20
N GLN A 313 28.12 24.29 13.20
CA GLN A 313 28.61 25.02 12.03
C GLN A 313 29.33 26.32 12.44
N ALA A 314 28.71 27.10 13.35
CA ALA A 314 29.31 28.32 13.88
C ALA A 314 30.60 28.05 14.68
N ALA A 315 30.59 26.99 15.50
CA ALA A 315 31.76 26.60 16.29
C ALA A 315 32.93 26.14 15.41
N LEU A 316 32.67 25.33 14.38
CA LEU A 316 33.68 24.85 13.44
C LEU A 316 34.26 25.99 12.60
N ALA A 317 33.43 26.92 12.14
CA ALA A 317 33.89 28.11 11.42
C ALA A 317 34.92 28.91 12.25
N LYS A 318 34.64 29.08 13.55
CA LYS A 318 35.55 29.78 14.47
C LYS A 318 36.80 28.95 14.79
N LYS A 319 36.63 27.67 15.13
CA LYS A 319 37.72 26.77 15.55
C LYS A 319 38.72 26.52 14.43
N TYR A 320 38.24 26.44 13.20
CA TYR A 320 39.03 26.13 12.00
C TYR A 320 39.09 27.29 11.00
N ALA A 321 39.05 28.53 11.50
CA ALA A 321 39.11 29.73 10.66
C ALA A 321 40.34 29.77 9.73
N HIS A 322 41.46 29.16 10.14
CA HIS A 322 42.68 29.07 9.33
C HIS A 322 42.50 28.27 8.02
N LEU A 323 41.49 27.39 7.94
CA LEU A 323 41.19 26.61 6.74
C LEU A 323 40.53 27.44 5.63
N ASN A 324 40.07 28.67 5.91
CA ASN A 324 39.45 29.59 4.95
C ASN A 324 38.34 28.93 4.10
N LEU A 325 37.49 28.11 4.74
CA LEU A 325 36.44 27.35 4.07
C LEU A 325 35.34 28.28 3.51
N THR A 326 34.90 28.01 2.28
CA THR A 326 33.68 28.62 1.73
C THR A 326 32.44 28.12 2.49
N PRO A 327 31.28 28.82 2.43
CA PRO A 327 30.07 28.36 3.09
C PRO A 327 29.66 26.91 2.70
N PRO A 328 29.70 26.49 1.41
CA PRO A 328 29.45 25.09 1.05
C PRO A 328 30.47 24.10 1.64
N GLN A 329 31.76 24.46 1.70
CA GLN A 329 32.79 23.62 2.30
C GLN A 329 32.62 23.48 3.82
N LEU A 330 32.22 24.55 4.50
CA LEU A 330 31.91 24.54 5.92
C LEU A 330 30.67 23.68 6.22
N LEU A 331 29.64 23.74 5.38
CA LEU A 331 28.48 22.86 5.45
C LEU A 331 28.88 21.39 5.31
N ASP A 332 29.66 21.06 4.28
CA ASP A 332 30.15 19.71 4.03
C ASP A 332 31.00 19.18 5.20
N LEU A 333 31.91 20.01 5.73
CA LEU A 333 32.69 19.69 6.93
C LEU A 333 31.78 19.44 8.13
N THR A 334 30.75 20.28 8.33
CA THR A 334 29.80 20.15 9.44
C THR A 334 29.06 18.81 9.39
N LYS A 335 28.57 18.39 8.20
CA LYS A 335 27.95 17.07 8.01
C LYS A 335 28.92 15.94 8.32
N LYS A 336 30.14 16.00 7.78
CA LYS A 336 31.17 14.96 7.96
C LYS A 336 31.61 14.80 9.40
N VAL A 337 31.84 15.90 10.11
CA VAL A 337 32.19 15.89 11.54
C VAL A 337 31.03 15.32 12.35
N ALA A 338 29.80 15.76 12.10
CA ALA A 338 28.63 15.27 12.82
C ALA A 338 28.44 13.75 12.64
N MET A 339 28.52 13.24 11.41
CA MET A 339 28.41 11.81 11.12
C MET A 339 29.59 11.02 11.69
N SER A 340 30.83 11.46 11.46
CA SER A 340 32.01 10.73 11.92
C SER A 340 32.10 10.62 13.44
N SER A 341 31.61 11.64 14.16
CA SER A 341 31.66 11.70 15.62
C SER A 341 30.38 11.17 16.29
N ALA A 342 29.39 10.76 15.50
CA ALA A 342 28.21 10.06 16.01
C ALA A 342 28.64 8.78 16.77
N SER A 343 27.78 8.32 17.66
CA SER A 343 28.01 7.08 18.41
C SER A 343 27.16 5.98 17.78
N ALA A 344 27.80 4.95 17.22
CA ALA A 344 27.08 3.79 16.71
C ALA A 344 26.29 3.12 17.84
N LEU A 345 24.98 3.04 17.70
CA LEU A 345 24.07 2.44 18.67
C LEU A 345 24.22 0.92 18.64
N PHE A 346 24.35 0.34 19.83
CA PHE A 346 24.53 -1.09 20.07
C PHE A 346 23.28 -1.67 20.69
N SER A 347 22.81 -2.80 20.18
CA SER A 347 21.73 -3.60 20.76
C SER A 347 22.32 -4.58 21.77
N PRO A 348 22.08 -4.43 23.08
CA PRO A 348 22.54 -5.39 24.07
C PRO A 348 21.90 -6.77 23.88
N GLU A 349 20.66 -6.79 23.38
CA GLU A 349 19.87 -8.01 23.19
C GLU A 349 20.42 -8.85 22.04
N GLU A 350 20.65 -8.21 20.88
CA GLU A 350 21.19 -8.86 19.68
C GLU A 350 22.72 -9.00 19.70
N LYS A 351 23.39 -8.36 20.66
CA LYS A 351 24.86 -8.27 20.78
C LYS A 351 25.52 -7.74 19.49
N ALA A 352 24.84 -6.86 18.79
CA ALA A 352 25.27 -6.29 17.52
C ALA A 352 24.96 -4.79 17.47
N PHE A 353 25.69 -4.06 16.62
CA PHE A 353 25.29 -2.69 16.27
C PHE A 353 24.01 -2.72 15.44
N TYR A 354 23.12 -1.76 15.64
CA TYR A 354 21.99 -1.63 14.73
C TYR A 354 22.49 -1.37 13.30
N SER A 355 21.71 -1.79 12.32
CA SER A 355 22.08 -1.62 10.91
C SER A 355 22.33 -0.14 10.57
N PRO A 356 23.38 0.20 9.80
CA PRO A 356 23.54 1.54 9.24
C PRO A 356 22.31 2.01 8.43
N ARG A 357 21.53 1.09 7.85
CA ARG A 357 20.28 1.40 7.14
C ARG A 357 19.18 1.89 8.07
N GLN A 358 19.33 1.75 9.38
CA GLN A 358 18.35 2.23 10.36
C GLN A 358 18.84 3.43 11.16
N GLN A 359 20.12 3.47 11.52
CA GLN A 359 20.67 4.51 12.40
C GLN A 359 21.61 5.50 11.68
N GLY A 360 21.93 5.24 10.41
CA GLY A 360 22.97 5.97 9.69
C GLY A 360 24.34 5.78 10.34
N ALA A 361 25.07 6.88 10.53
CA ALA A 361 26.35 6.89 11.24
C ALA A 361 26.21 6.70 12.77
N GLY A 362 24.99 6.69 13.30
CA GLY A 362 24.72 6.51 14.74
C GLY A 362 24.04 7.72 15.38
N ALA A 363 23.98 7.73 16.70
CA ALA A 363 23.37 8.83 17.47
C ALA A 363 24.25 10.07 17.45
N ILE A 364 23.67 11.23 17.10
CA ILE A 364 24.39 12.50 17.10
C ILE A 364 24.98 12.80 18.49
N ASN A 365 26.26 13.18 18.53
CA ASN A 365 26.94 13.52 19.76
C ASN A 365 27.58 14.91 19.66
N ALA A 366 26.86 15.93 20.15
CA ALA A 366 27.28 17.33 20.05
C ALA A 366 28.64 17.60 20.71
N LYS A 367 28.92 16.93 21.84
CA LYS A 367 30.20 17.08 22.56
C LYS A 367 31.36 16.51 21.73
N LYS A 368 31.24 15.26 21.27
CA LYS A 368 32.25 14.64 20.40
C LYS A 368 32.47 15.46 19.13
N ALA A 369 31.40 15.93 18.49
CA ALA A 369 31.47 16.75 17.28
C ALA A 369 32.21 18.08 17.51
N LEU A 370 31.94 18.77 18.62
CA LEU A 370 32.61 20.02 18.97
C LEU A 370 34.10 19.81 19.28
N GLU A 371 34.44 18.72 19.96
CA GLU A 371 35.80 18.36 20.35
C GLU A 371 36.61 17.81 19.16
N ALA A 372 35.93 17.24 18.16
CA ALA A 372 36.52 16.58 17.00
C ALA A 372 37.64 17.41 16.36
N SER A 373 38.77 16.73 16.15
CA SER A 373 39.95 17.19 15.40
C SER A 373 40.18 16.39 14.13
N HIS A 374 39.37 15.36 13.91
CA HIS A 374 39.42 14.47 12.76
C HIS A 374 38.00 14.18 12.26
N TYR A 375 37.89 13.73 11.02
CA TYR A 375 36.67 13.14 10.46
C TYR A 375 37.05 12.06 9.44
N LEU A 376 36.07 11.21 9.12
CA LEU A 376 36.25 10.03 8.27
C LEU A 376 35.52 10.21 6.94
N THR A 377 36.11 9.72 5.86
CA THR A 377 35.42 9.57 4.58
C THR A 377 35.80 8.30 3.85
N ASP A 378 35.04 7.95 2.82
CA ASP A 378 35.47 7.03 1.77
C ASP A 378 36.54 7.67 0.85
N ALA A 379 36.92 6.96 -0.21
CA ALA A 379 37.83 7.46 -1.24
C ALA A 379 37.27 8.68 -2.00
N ASN A 380 35.96 8.73 -2.21
CA ASN A 380 35.21 9.76 -2.92
C ASN A 380 34.78 10.95 -2.04
N ASN A 381 35.29 10.99 -0.79
CA ASN A 381 35.05 12.07 0.17
C ASN A 381 33.62 12.11 0.75
N HIS A 382 32.93 10.97 0.86
CA HIS A 382 31.65 10.80 1.56
C HIS A 382 31.84 10.27 2.99
N ALA A 383 31.00 10.70 3.94
CA ALA A 383 31.04 10.24 5.34
C ALA A 383 30.35 8.88 5.59
N LYS A 384 30.11 8.11 4.52
CA LYS A 384 29.48 6.79 4.49
C LYS A 384 29.97 6.06 3.25
N ILE A 385 30.06 4.73 3.31
CA ILE A 385 30.69 3.92 2.27
C ILE A 385 29.64 3.01 1.63
N ASN A 386 29.14 3.38 0.45
CA ASN A 386 28.26 2.54 -0.35
C ASN A 386 29.10 1.74 -1.36
N LEU A 387 29.17 0.42 -1.16
CA LEU A 387 29.97 -0.50 -1.97
C LEU A 387 29.19 -1.06 -3.16
N GLY A 388 27.87 -0.86 -3.22
CA GLY A 388 27.00 -1.52 -4.20
C GLY A 388 27.04 -3.04 -4.04
N ASN A 389 27.07 -3.75 -5.17
CA ASN A 389 27.17 -5.21 -5.17
C ASN A 389 28.58 -5.66 -4.75
N VAL A 390 28.65 -6.62 -3.83
CA VAL A 390 29.90 -7.22 -3.33
C VAL A 390 29.88 -8.74 -3.49
N LYS A 391 31.07 -9.34 -3.50
CA LYS A 391 31.25 -10.78 -3.32
C LYS A 391 31.46 -11.08 -1.84
N ASP A 392 31.67 -12.35 -1.53
CA ASP A 392 31.99 -12.82 -0.17
C ASP A 392 33.29 -12.19 0.38
N THR A 393 34.22 -11.82 -0.52
CA THR A 393 35.42 -11.05 -0.20
C THR A 393 35.40 -9.71 -0.93
N PHE A 394 35.74 -8.64 -0.21
CA PHE A 394 35.80 -7.30 -0.77
C PHE A 394 36.76 -6.43 0.03
N SER A 395 37.15 -5.29 -0.55
CA SER A 395 38.02 -4.32 0.11
C SER A 395 37.62 -2.91 -0.26
N PHE A 396 37.83 -1.98 0.66
CA PHE A 396 37.50 -0.58 0.46
C PHE A 396 38.44 0.31 1.28
N THR A 397 38.44 1.60 0.97
CA THR A 397 39.34 2.58 1.60
C THR A 397 38.59 3.49 2.55
N VAL A 398 39.14 3.67 3.75
CA VAL A 398 38.74 4.70 4.70
C VAL A 398 39.84 5.75 4.77
N ARG A 399 39.45 7.01 4.73
CA ARG A 399 40.33 8.17 4.85
C ARG A 399 40.08 8.89 6.17
N ILE A 400 41.14 9.10 6.94
CA ILE A 400 41.12 9.92 8.15
C ILE A 400 41.68 11.30 7.80
N HIS A 401 40.91 12.36 8.05
CA HIS A 401 41.33 13.74 7.82
C HIS A 401 41.68 14.38 9.15
N ASN A 402 42.82 15.06 9.25
CA ASN A 402 43.23 15.81 10.44
C ASN A 402 43.02 17.31 10.22
N LEU A 403 42.07 17.91 10.95
CA LEU A 403 41.68 19.30 10.82
C LEU A 403 42.71 20.30 11.39
N ARG A 404 43.69 19.85 12.17
CA ARG A 404 44.72 20.72 12.77
C ARG A 404 45.99 20.81 11.93
N LYS A 405 46.33 19.71 11.26
CA LYS A 405 47.56 19.59 10.46
C LYS A 405 47.31 19.61 8.96
N GLU A 406 46.05 19.54 8.54
CA GLU A 406 45.62 19.41 7.14
C GLU A 406 46.18 18.15 6.46
N THR A 407 46.48 17.10 7.24
CA THR A 407 46.98 15.82 6.75
C THR A 407 45.87 14.79 6.57
N LYS A 408 46.11 13.81 5.70
CA LYS A 408 45.17 12.72 5.41
C LYS A 408 45.89 11.38 5.44
N GLU A 409 45.26 10.40 6.07
CA GLU A 409 45.77 9.02 6.17
C GLU A 409 44.76 8.07 5.52
N LEU A 410 45.25 7.05 4.82
CA LEU A 410 44.45 6.09 4.06
C LEU A 410 44.62 4.69 4.66
N TYR A 411 43.50 4.03 4.89
CA TYR A 411 43.45 2.66 5.40
C TYR A 411 42.67 1.80 4.41
N CYS A 412 43.30 0.73 3.92
CA CYS A 412 42.60 -0.31 3.17
C CYS A 412 42.03 -1.32 4.16
N ILE A 413 40.72 -1.52 4.09
CA ILE A 413 40.01 -2.52 4.88
C ILE A 413 39.64 -3.67 3.95
N SER A 414 39.98 -4.88 4.36
CA SER A 414 39.62 -6.11 3.65
C SER A 414 38.70 -6.95 4.53
N ILE A 415 37.60 -7.42 3.95
CA ILE A 415 36.60 -8.25 4.61
C ILE A 415 36.53 -9.59 3.87
N ASP A 416 36.49 -10.68 4.63
CA ASP A 416 36.19 -12.03 4.14
C ASP A 416 35.03 -12.60 4.96
N ALA A 417 33.86 -12.71 4.31
CA ALA A 417 32.63 -13.23 4.87
C ALA A 417 32.25 -14.60 4.28
N SER A 418 33.16 -15.25 3.54
CA SER A 418 32.88 -16.51 2.82
C SER A 418 32.34 -17.64 3.71
N GLN A 419 32.82 -17.72 4.95
CA GLN A 419 32.37 -18.72 5.93
C GLN A 419 30.88 -18.64 6.28
N PHE A 420 30.23 -17.48 6.10
CA PHE A 420 28.80 -17.27 6.39
C PHE A 420 27.91 -17.47 5.17
N SER A 421 28.51 -17.55 3.98
CA SER A 421 27.81 -17.40 2.70
C SER A 421 26.72 -18.45 2.48
N GLN A 422 27.03 -19.70 2.79
CA GLN A 422 26.09 -20.82 2.62
C GLN A 422 24.85 -20.68 3.53
N GLU A 423 25.05 -20.38 4.81
CA GLU A 423 23.96 -20.23 5.77
C GLU A 423 23.08 -19.01 5.45
N LEU A 424 23.72 -17.87 5.12
CA LEU A 424 22.98 -16.65 4.81
C LEU A 424 22.19 -16.75 3.50
N LEU A 425 22.69 -17.47 2.48
CA LEU A 425 21.92 -17.71 1.26
C LEU A 425 20.75 -18.67 1.47
N GLN A 426 20.85 -19.59 2.42
CA GLN A 426 19.72 -20.45 2.76
C GLN A 426 18.57 -19.63 3.39
N GLN A 427 18.91 -18.60 4.16
CA GLN A 427 17.93 -17.71 4.80
C GLN A 427 17.43 -16.61 3.83
N MET A 428 18.33 -16.04 3.03
CA MET A 428 18.09 -14.89 2.14
C MET A 428 18.55 -15.25 0.71
N PRO A 429 17.75 -16.03 -0.04
CA PRO A 429 18.18 -16.64 -1.29
C PRO A 429 18.45 -15.63 -2.42
N ASN A 430 17.82 -14.45 -2.38
CA ASN A 430 18.01 -13.38 -3.36
C ASN A 430 19.19 -12.45 -3.04
N GLY A 431 19.99 -12.80 -2.03
CA GLY A 431 21.12 -11.99 -1.56
C GLY A 431 20.81 -11.21 -0.29
N TYR A 432 21.85 -10.67 0.32
CA TYR A 432 21.78 -10.06 1.65
C TYR A 432 22.83 -8.96 1.82
N PHE A 433 22.62 -8.08 2.80
CA PHE A 433 23.56 -7.01 3.11
C PHE A 433 24.74 -7.52 3.95
N LEU A 434 25.94 -7.11 3.56
CA LEU A 434 27.17 -7.19 4.36
C LEU A 434 27.53 -5.76 4.77
N GLU A 435 27.33 -5.44 6.04
CA GLU A 435 27.32 -4.07 6.52
C GLU A 435 27.93 -3.93 7.93
N GLY A 436 28.21 -2.69 8.32
CA GLY A 436 28.69 -2.40 9.67
C GLY A 436 29.38 -1.06 9.77
N PHE A 437 30.30 -0.97 10.72
CA PHE A 437 31.03 0.26 11.03
C PHE A 437 32.53 -0.02 11.11
N ILE A 438 33.33 0.87 10.51
CA ILE A 438 34.75 0.96 10.85
C ILE A 438 34.89 1.94 12.00
N ARG A 439 35.37 1.44 13.14
CA ARG A 439 35.35 2.14 14.43
C ARG A 439 36.75 2.50 14.86
N PHE A 440 36.94 3.75 15.25
CA PHE A 440 38.20 4.29 15.73
C PHE A 440 38.07 4.64 17.21
N LYS A 441 39.10 4.28 17.98
CA LYS A 441 39.22 4.56 19.40
C LYS A 441 40.55 5.25 19.66
N ASP A 442 40.61 6.02 20.74
CA ASP A 442 41.89 6.54 21.23
C ASP A 442 42.71 5.37 21.80
N SER A 443 43.97 5.26 21.43
CA SER A 443 44.87 4.21 21.95
C SER A 443 45.17 4.39 23.44
N GLN A 444 45.03 5.60 23.98
CA GLN A 444 45.22 5.93 25.39
C GLN A 444 43.92 5.82 26.20
N ASN A 445 42.76 5.92 25.55
CA ASN A 445 41.44 5.69 26.16
C ASN A 445 40.55 4.85 25.22
N SER A 446 40.74 3.53 25.28
CA SER A 446 40.03 2.57 24.42
C SER A 446 38.63 2.18 24.93
N SER A 447 38.18 2.77 26.05
CA SER A 447 36.88 2.46 26.65
C SER A 447 35.71 2.96 25.81
N GLU A 448 35.90 4.05 25.06
CA GLU A 448 34.84 4.67 24.25
C GLU A 448 35.21 4.77 22.76
N GLU A 449 34.19 4.77 21.90
CA GLU A 449 34.34 5.03 20.47
C GLU A 449 34.54 6.53 20.21
N LEU A 450 35.63 6.87 19.52
CA LEU A 450 35.95 8.25 19.15
C LEU A 450 35.25 8.66 17.87
N MET A 451 35.35 7.84 16.82
CA MET A 451 34.71 8.07 15.53
C MET A 451 34.31 6.74 14.89
N SER A 452 33.32 6.79 14.01
CA SER A 452 32.95 5.65 13.17
C SER A 452 32.49 6.10 11.80
N ILE A 453 32.61 5.20 10.81
CA ILE A 453 32.07 5.39 9.47
C ILE A 453 31.26 4.14 9.08
N PRO A 454 29.99 4.29 8.69
CA PRO A 454 29.19 3.17 8.24
C PRO A 454 29.62 2.71 6.84
N PHE A 455 29.57 1.40 6.60
CA PHE A 455 29.71 0.81 5.28
C PHE A 455 28.56 -0.17 4.99
N LEU A 456 28.22 -0.29 3.71
CA LEU A 456 27.18 -1.18 3.21
C LEU A 456 27.63 -1.78 1.87
N GLY A 457 27.55 -3.10 1.73
CA GLY A 457 27.57 -3.80 0.45
C GLY A 457 26.43 -4.80 0.37
N PHE A 458 25.95 -5.10 -0.84
CA PHE A 458 24.95 -6.12 -1.08
C PHE A 458 25.59 -7.35 -1.73
N ARG A 459 25.57 -8.49 -1.03
CA ARG A 459 26.04 -9.76 -1.57
C ARG A 459 24.95 -10.33 -2.48
N GLY A 460 25.05 -10.02 -3.77
CA GLY A 460 24.08 -10.41 -4.79
C GLY A 460 24.03 -9.37 -5.90
N ASP A 461 22.87 -9.27 -6.54
CA ASP A 461 22.60 -8.24 -7.54
C ASP A 461 21.41 -7.37 -7.12
N PHE A 462 21.70 -6.27 -6.41
CA PHE A 462 20.67 -5.42 -5.82
C PHE A 462 19.77 -4.77 -6.87
N ALA A 463 20.33 -4.39 -8.03
CA ALA A 463 19.57 -3.73 -9.09
C ALA A 463 18.51 -4.66 -9.69
N ASN A 464 18.81 -5.96 -9.76
CA ASN A 464 17.96 -6.96 -10.42
C ASN A 464 17.14 -7.84 -9.45
N LEU A 465 17.00 -7.42 -8.19
CA LEU A 465 16.02 -8.02 -7.28
C LEU A 465 14.60 -7.91 -7.87
N PRO A 466 13.72 -8.91 -7.65
CA PRO A 466 12.35 -8.87 -8.12
C PRO A 466 11.64 -7.58 -7.70
N ALA A 467 11.15 -6.83 -8.68
CA ALA A 467 10.42 -5.59 -8.45
C ALA A 467 8.90 -5.82 -8.37
N LEU A 468 8.42 -6.89 -9.01
CA LEU A 468 7.02 -7.32 -9.01
C LEU A 468 6.89 -8.62 -8.21
N GLU A 469 5.87 -8.70 -7.37
CA GLU A 469 5.51 -9.95 -6.69
C GLU A 469 4.99 -10.98 -7.69
N GLU A 470 5.33 -12.26 -7.48
CA GLU A 470 4.79 -13.36 -8.29
C GLU A 470 3.25 -13.33 -8.34
N SER A 471 2.68 -13.72 -9.48
CA SER A 471 1.23 -13.67 -9.68
C SER A 471 0.47 -14.56 -8.72
N ILE A 472 -0.76 -14.18 -8.38
CA ILE A 472 -1.64 -15.01 -7.54
C ILE A 472 -1.88 -16.40 -8.14
N TYR A 473 -1.86 -16.53 -9.47
CA TYR A 473 -2.05 -17.79 -10.19
C TYR A 473 -1.01 -18.86 -9.82
N SER A 474 0.23 -18.47 -9.50
CA SER A 474 1.29 -19.40 -9.07
C SER A 474 1.39 -19.55 -7.54
N LYS A 475 0.70 -18.68 -6.79
CA LYS A 475 0.79 -18.58 -5.32
C LYS A 475 -0.50 -18.86 -4.59
N LEU A 476 -1.56 -19.27 -5.29
CA LEU A 476 -2.89 -19.44 -4.72
C LEU A 476 -2.93 -20.30 -3.46
N LYS A 477 -2.15 -21.39 -3.42
CA LYS A 477 -2.06 -22.32 -2.28
C LYS A 477 -1.16 -21.82 -1.14
N THR A 478 -0.19 -20.94 -1.44
CA THR A 478 0.81 -20.47 -0.47
C THR A 478 0.54 -19.07 0.06
N GLY A 479 -0.29 -18.30 -0.64
CA GLY A 479 -0.47 -16.88 -0.40
C GLY A 479 0.59 -16.03 -1.08
N THR A 480 0.31 -14.73 -1.14
CA THR A 480 1.30 -13.70 -1.46
C THR A 480 1.52 -12.81 -0.23
N PHE A 481 2.33 -11.76 -0.32
CA PHE A 481 2.64 -10.94 0.86
C PHE A 481 1.39 -10.35 1.50
N TYR A 482 0.48 -9.76 0.72
CA TYR A 482 -0.75 -9.13 1.25
C TYR A 482 -2.01 -10.00 1.09
N TYR A 483 -1.85 -11.27 0.71
CA TYR A 483 -2.93 -12.22 0.50
C TYR A 483 -2.71 -13.52 1.27
N ALA A 484 -3.67 -13.85 2.13
CA ALA A 484 -3.77 -15.16 2.75
C ALA A 484 -4.78 -16.03 1.98
N PRO A 485 -4.45 -17.29 1.64
CA PRO A 485 -5.40 -18.21 1.01
C PRO A 485 -6.63 -18.44 1.89
N VAL A 486 -7.80 -18.53 1.25
CA VAL A 486 -9.06 -18.89 1.93
C VAL A 486 -8.99 -20.34 2.42
N THR A 487 -9.36 -20.57 3.68
CA THR A 487 -9.31 -21.90 4.33
C THR A 487 -10.67 -22.59 4.42
N ASP A 488 -11.74 -21.93 4.02
CA ASP A 488 -13.12 -22.27 4.40
C ASP A 488 -13.78 -23.30 3.45
N GLY A 489 -12.98 -24.14 2.80
CA GLY A 489 -13.43 -25.31 2.04
C GLY A 489 -13.71 -25.07 0.55
N LEU A 490 -13.69 -23.83 0.08
CA LEU A 490 -13.79 -23.48 -1.34
C LEU A 490 -12.38 -23.40 -1.97
N GLU A 491 -11.92 -24.51 -2.55
CA GLU A 491 -10.64 -24.52 -3.27
C GLU A 491 -10.64 -23.46 -4.38
N ASN A 492 -9.51 -22.73 -4.47
CA ASN A 492 -9.22 -21.76 -5.51
C ASN A 492 -10.12 -20.50 -5.55
N GLN A 493 -10.78 -20.17 -4.44
CA GLN A 493 -11.57 -18.94 -4.30
C GLN A 493 -10.70 -17.67 -4.40
N LEU A 494 -11.16 -16.72 -5.21
CA LEU A 494 -10.60 -15.37 -5.40
C LEU A 494 -11.75 -14.38 -5.61
N ASP A 495 -12.49 -14.10 -4.54
CA ASP A 495 -13.57 -13.12 -4.58
C ASP A 495 -13.00 -11.71 -4.62
N PHE A 496 -13.30 -11.01 -5.71
CA PHE A 496 -13.06 -9.58 -5.80
C PHE A 496 -14.27 -8.86 -5.19
N ALA A 497 -14.05 -7.97 -4.21
CA ALA A 497 -15.14 -7.40 -3.40
C ALA A 497 -16.32 -6.90 -4.26
N SER A 498 -17.51 -7.40 -3.92
CA SER A 498 -18.78 -6.92 -4.43
C SER A 498 -19.11 -5.52 -3.88
N ALA A 499 -19.96 -4.80 -4.60
CA ALA A 499 -20.61 -3.60 -4.07
C ALA A 499 -21.37 -3.95 -2.77
N GLY A 500 -21.21 -3.13 -1.72
CA GLY A 500 -21.91 -3.31 -0.43
C GLY A 500 -21.02 -3.49 0.81
N LEU A 501 -19.70 -3.61 0.65
CA LEU A 501 -18.78 -3.70 1.79
C LEU A 501 -18.66 -2.40 2.58
N SER A 502 -18.56 -2.52 3.91
CA SER A 502 -18.18 -1.42 4.78
C SER A 502 -16.74 -0.94 4.50
N PHE A 503 -16.43 0.31 4.86
CA PHE A 503 -15.09 0.88 4.69
C PHE A 503 -13.98 0.04 5.35
N GLU A 504 -14.26 -0.64 6.47
CA GLU A 504 -13.31 -1.55 7.13
C GLU A 504 -13.10 -2.86 6.36
N GLU A 505 -14.13 -3.40 5.71
CA GLU A 505 -14.03 -4.62 4.90
C GLU A 505 -13.27 -4.36 3.59
N VAL A 506 -13.40 -3.16 3.00
CA VAL A 506 -12.59 -2.74 1.85
C VAL A 506 -11.11 -2.63 2.23
N LEU A 507 -10.79 -2.09 3.42
CA LEU A 507 -9.42 -1.98 3.92
C LEU A 507 -8.78 -3.34 4.25
N ASN A 508 -9.57 -4.27 4.78
CA ASN A 508 -9.13 -5.63 5.10
C ASN A 508 -9.25 -6.61 3.94
N ASN A 509 -9.80 -6.16 2.81
CA ASN A 509 -10.10 -7.03 1.67
C ASN A 509 -8.84 -7.76 1.17
N ASN A 510 -8.91 -9.07 0.98
CA ASN A 510 -7.77 -9.91 0.60
C ASN A 510 -7.28 -9.69 -0.85
N ASN A 511 -7.75 -8.68 -1.57
CA ASN A 511 -7.51 -8.52 -3.00
C ASN A 511 -6.21 -7.80 -3.40
N SER A 512 -5.17 -7.89 -2.58
CA SER A 512 -3.88 -7.26 -2.83
C SER A 512 -2.85 -8.29 -3.31
N TYR A 513 -2.76 -8.45 -4.61
CA TYR A 513 -1.85 -9.39 -5.28
C TYR A 513 -1.66 -9.00 -6.76
N THR A 514 -0.60 -9.53 -7.38
CA THR A 514 -0.38 -9.39 -8.83
C THR A 514 -1.30 -10.34 -9.60
N ALA A 515 -2.14 -9.80 -10.49
CA ALA A 515 -3.11 -10.56 -11.29
C ALA A 515 -3.54 -9.79 -12.55
N LEU A 516 -4.34 -10.43 -13.40
CA LEU A 516 -5.11 -9.75 -14.45
C LEU A 516 -6.56 -9.62 -13.98
N LEU A 517 -7.14 -8.43 -14.12
CA LEU A 517 -8.55 -8.17 -13.83
C LEU A 517 -9.34 -8.04 -15.13
N THR A 518 -10.62 -8.34 -15.06
CA THR A 518 -11.61 -8.07 -16.11
C THR A 518 -12.96 -7.75 -15.47
N GLU A 519 -13.99 -7.51 -16.28
CA GLU A 519 -15.34 -7.26 -15.80
C GLU A 519 -16.25 -8.46 -16.11
N ALA A 520 -17.03 -8.89 -15.13
CA ALA A 520 -18.12 -9.83 -15.32
C ALA A 520 -19.43 -9.03 -15.37
N THR A 521 -20.04 -9.00 -16.55
CA THR A 521 -21.30 -8.29 -16.76
C THR A 521 -22.44 -9.31 -16.80
N PRO A 522 -23.52 -9.11 -16.01
CA PRO A 522 -24.70 -9.97 -16.05
C PRO A 522 -25.26 -10.14 -17.47
N TRP A 523 -25.75 -11.34 -17.79
CA TRP A 523 -26.12 -11.67 -19.17
C TRP A 523 -27.18 -10.72 -19.74
N PHE A 524 -28.17 -10.28 -18.94
CA PHE A 524 -29.26 -9.43 -19.42
C PHE A 524 -28.72 -8.08 -19.86
N LEU A 525 -27.82 -7.50 -19.06
CA LEU A 525 -27.20 -6.22 -19.34
C LEU A 525 -26.28 -6.32 -20.56
N SER A 526 -25.49 -7.39 -20.62
CA SER A 526 -24.64 -7.68 -21.78
C SER A 526 -25.47 -7.86 -23.07
N ASN A 527 -26.61 -8.55 -22.98
CA ASN A 527 -27.56 -8.71 -24.07
C ASN A 527 -28.23 -7.39 -24.49
N ASP A 528 -28.63 -6.55 -23.53
CA ASP A 528 -29.22 -5.25 -23.81
C ASP A 528 -28.21 -4.31 -24.48
N ILE A 529 -26.95 -4.27 -24.00
CA ILE A 529 -25.84 -3.53 -24.60
C ILE A 529 -25.62 -3.98 -26.05
N LYS A 530 -25.50 -5.30 -26.27
CA LYS A 530 -25.27 -5.89 -27.59
C LYS A 530 -26.39 -5.58 -28.60
N ASN A 531 -27.62 -5.42 -28.12
CA ASN A 531 -28.78 -5.09 -28.94
C ASN A 531 -29.05 -3.57 -29.05
N GLY A 532 -28.23 -2.72 -28.40
CA GLY A 532 -28.37 -1.27 -28.42
C GLY A 532 -29.50 -0.72 -27.54
N ASN A 533 -30.00 -1.51 -26.59
CA ASN A 533 -31.09 -1.15 -25.67
C ASN A 533 -30.52 -0.53 -24.39
N PHE A 534 -30.10 0.74 -24.44
CA PHE A 534 -29.59 1.49 -23.29
C PHE A 534 -30.73 2.21 -22.53
N GLU A 535 -31.62 1.46 -21.87
CA GLU A 535 -32.68 2.06 -21.01
C GLU A 535 -32.47 1.84 -19.50
N LEU A 536 -31.40 1.18 -19.06
CA LEU A 536 -31.16 0.91 -17.64
C LEU A 536 -29.93 1.66 -17.12
N SER A 537 -30.16 2.49 -16.10
CA SER A 537 -29.12 2.90 -15.16
C SER A 537 -28.66 1.66 -14.38
N PRO A 538 -27.36 1.48 -14.06
CA PRO A 538 -26.89 0.36 -13.23
C PRO A 538 -27.54 0.31 -11.83
N TYR A 539 -28.29 1.35 -11.46
CA TYR A 539 -29.09 1.43 -10.23
C TYR A 539 -30.52 0.90 -10.36
N GLY A 540 -30.91 0.33 -11.51
CA GLY A 540 -32.27 -0.19 -11.75
C GLY A 540 -32.35 -1.71 -11.96
N ALA A 541 -31.34 -2.48 -11.56
CA ALA A 541 -31.30 -3.92 -11.79
C ALA A 541 -30.74 -4.72 -10.60
N SER A 542 -31.20 -5.96 -10.45
CA SER A 542 -30.82 -6.85 -9.32
C SER A 542 -29.37 -7.34 -9.36
N GLU A 543 -28.70 -7.24 -10.50
CA GLU A 543 -27.28 -7.55 -10.65
C GLU A 543 -26.58 -6.43 -11.40
N VAL A 544 -25.32 -6.15 -11.04
CA VAL A 544 -24.48 -5.10 -11.63
C VAL A 544 -23.18 -5.69 -12.16
N PRO A 545 -22.51 -5.04 -13.13
CA PRO A 545 -21.15 -5.41 -13.52
C PRO A 545 -20.21 -5.45 -12.32
N LYS A 546 -19.37 -6.48 -12.25
CA LYS A 546 -18.40 -6.66 -11.16
C LYS A 546 -16.98 -6.78 -11.73
N PRO A 547 -16.00 -6.06 -11.18
CA PRO A 547 -14.60 -6.38 -11.45
C PRO A 547 -14.28 -7.77 -10.86
N ILE A 548 -13.62 -8.62 -11.63
CA ILE A 548 -13.21 -9.97 -11.22
C ILE A 548 -11.76 -10.23 -11.61
N VAL A 549 -11.14 -11.24 -10.99
CA VAL A 549 -9.84 -11.75 -11.45
C VAL A 549 -10.06 -12.58 -12.73
N LEU A 550 -9.34 -12.27 -13.80
CA LEU A 550 -9.41 -13.02 -15.05
C LEU A 550 -9.10 -14.50 -14.81
N GLY A 551 -9.93 -15.36 -15.40
CA GLY A 551 -9.90 -16.81 -15.21
C GLY A 551 -10.66 -17.33 -13.99
N THR A 552 -11.31 -16.44 -13.23
CA THR A 552 -12.29 -16.84 -12.24
C THR A 552 -13.69 -16.93 -12.84
N PHE A 553 -14.48 -17.82 -12.26
CA PHE A 553 -15.85 -18.13 -12.67
C PHE A 553 -16.71 -18.29 -11.43
N ALA A 554 -17.92 -17.72 -11.48
CA ALA A 554 -18.86 -17.79 -10.39
C ALA A 554 -19.34 -19.23 -10.15
N LYS A 555 -19.40 -19.61 -8.87
CA LYS A 555 -19.99 -20.82 -8.31
C LYS A 555 -20.92 -20.42 -7.18
N GLN A 556 -22.09 -21.04 -7.15
CA GLN A 556 -23.08 -20.86 -6.10
C GLN A 556 -22.76 -21.79 -4.92
N VAL A 557 -22.59 -21.23 -3.73
CA VAL A 557 -22.40 -21.99 -2.48
C VAL A 557 -23.18 -21.31 -1.37
N ASN A 558 -24.08 -22.05 -0.70
CA ASN A 558 -24.91 -21.53 0.39
C ASN A 558 -25.68 -20.24 0.04
N ASP A 559 -26.21 -20.16 -1.18
CA ASP A 559 -26.92 -19.00 -1.73
C ASP A 559 -26.06 -17.73 -1.93
N GLU A 560 -24.73 -17.86 -1.83
CA GLU A 560 -23.76 -16.82 -2.16
C GLU A 560 -22.96 -17.17 -3.42
N GLU A 561 -22.67 -16.15 -4.23
CA GLU A 561 -21.86 -16.25 -5.44
C GLU A 561 -20.38 -16.04 -5.10
N HIS A 562 -19.56 -17.07 -5.33
CA HIS A 562 -18.11 -16.99 -5.18
C HIS A 562 -17.39 -17.22 -6.51
N TYR A 563 -16.36 -16.44 -6.77
CA TYR A 563 -15.50 -16.55 -7.94
C TYR A 563 -14.31 -17.45 -7.62
N THR A 564 -14.20 -18.57 -8.34
CA THR A 564 -13.08 -19.52 -8.17
C THR A 564 -12.28 -19.61 -9.45
N LEU A 565 -10.95 -19.74 -9.33
CA LEU A 565 -10.08 -20.02 -10.48
C LEU A 565 -10.42 -21.38 -11.05
N ASP A 566 -10.59 -21.42 -12.36
CA ASP A 566 -10.75 -22.65 -13.11
C ASP A 566 -9.39 -23.12 -13.63
N LEU A 567 -9.01 -24.33 -13.20
CA LEU A 567 -7.74 -24.95 -13.52
C LEU A 567 -7.98 -26.08 -14.51
N ASP A 568 -7.12 -26.17 -15.52
CA ASP A 568 -7.11 -27.33 -16.41
C ASP A 568 -6.53 -28.57 -15.70
N GLN A 569 -6.54 -29.70 -16.41
CA GLN A 569 -5.99 -30.98 -15.93
C GLN A 569 -4.49 -30.96 -15.57
N ASN A 570 -3.76 -29.89 -15.89
CA ASN A 570 -2.35 -29.67 -15.56
C ASN A 570 -2.15 -28.55 -14.51
N ASP A 571 -3.21 -28.18 -13.78
CA ASP A 571 -3.23 -27.06 -12.83
C ASP A 571 -2.89 -25.69 -13.47
N GLN A 572 -3.11 -25.52 -14.78
CA GLN A 572 -2.93 -24.23 -15.45
C GLN A 572 -4.22 -23.40 -15.42
N VAL A 573 -4.08 -22.10 -15.17
CA VAL A 573 -5.20 -21.17 -15.14
C VAL A 573 -5.75 -20.90 -16.54
N TYR A 574 -7.07 -20.82 -16.65
CA TYR A 574 -7.75 -20.51 -17.91
C TYR A 574 -8.00 -19.01 -18.06
N LEU A 575 -7.16 -18.29 -18.81
CA LEU A 575 -7.30 -16.83 -19.03
C LEU A 575 -7.86 -16.55 -20.43
N ALA A 576 -9.06 -15.98 -20.53
CA ALA A 576 -9.71 -15.69 -21.80
C ALA A 576 -10.60 -14.45 -21.78
N ILE A 577 -10.63 -13.71 -22.89
CA ILE A 577 -11.47 -12.52 -23.11
C ILE A 577 -12.24 -12.59 -24.45
N SER A 578 -13.35 -11.86 -24.53
CA SER A 578 -14.18 -11.71 -25.73
C SER A 578 -14.43 -10.25 -26.08
N PRO A 579 -13.48 -9.56 -26.76
CA PRO A 579 -13.62 -8.13 -27.10
C PRO A 579 -14.68 -7.91 -28.19
N ASN A 580 -15.94 -7.90 -27.78
CA ASN A 580 -17.11 -7.82 -28.65
C ASN A 580 -18.04 -6.64 -28.28
N GLN A 581 -17.65 -5.84 -27.28
CA GLN A 581 -18.32 -4.61 -26.81
C GLN A 581 -19.63 -4.86 -26.04
N ASP A 582 -19.76 -6.03 -25.41
CA ASP A 582 -20.91 -6.38 -24.55
C ASP A 582 -20.64 -6.18 -23.05
N GLN A 583 -19.49 -5.58 -22.70
CA GLN A 583 -18.94 -5.32 -21.36
C GLN A 583 -18.64 -6.59 -20.54
N ASN A 584 -18.89 -7.79 -21.06
CA ASN A 584 -18.55 -9.03 -20.38
C ASN A 584 -17.19 -9.52 -20.86
N ARG A 585 -16.18 -9.40 -19.99
CA ARG A 585 -14.81 -9.89 -20.26
C ARG A 585 -14.21 -9.32 -21.55
N ASP A 586 -14.52 -8.07 -21.85
CA ASP A 586 -14.08 -7.36 -23.06
C ASP A 586 -12.60 -6.94 -23.01
N SER A 587 -12.08 -6.69 -21.82
CA SER A 587 -10.77 -6.07 -21.62
C SER A 587 -10.01 -6.65 -20.44
N ILE A 588 -8.70 -6.36 -20.40
CA ILE A 588 -7.81 -6.77 -19.32
C ILE A 588 -7.23 -5.53 -18.66
N THR A 589 -7.38 -5.45 -17.34
CA THR A 589 -6.68 -4.46 -16.50
C THR A 589 -5.63 -5.18 -15.66
N PRO A 590 -4.32 -4.94 -15.88
CA PRO A 590 -3.30 -5.50 -15.01
C PRO A 590 -3.43 -4.94 -13.58
N GLN A 591 -3.27 -5.81 -12.59
CA GLN A 591 -3.09 -5.46 -11.18
C GLN A 591 -1.72 -5.93 -10.72
N ALA A 592 -0.99 -5.08 -9.99
CA ALA A 592 0.39 -5.37 -9.59
C ALA A 592 0.67 -5.01 -8.12
N THR A 593 1.33 -5.93 -7.42
CA THR A 593 1.98 -5.66 -6.13
C THR A 593 3.48 -5.44 -6.39
N PHE A 594 3.90 -4.17 -6.37
CA PHE A 594 5.31 -3.83 -6.54
C PHE A 594 6.05 -3.93 -5.21
N LEU A 595 7.06 -4.80 -5.18
CA LEU A 595 8.00 -4.96 -4.05
C LEU A 595 9.06 -3.86 -4.02
N ARG A 596 9.32 -3.24 -5.18
CA ARG A 596 10.33 -2.20 -5.39
C ARG A 596 9.75 -1.07 -6.23
N ASN A 597 10.36 0.10 -6.17
CA ASN A 597 9.99 1.17 -7.10
C ASN A 597 10.31 0.74 -8.53
N VAL A 598 9.42 1.09 -9.45
CA VAL A 598 9.55 0.78 -10.87
C VAL A 598 9.34 2.04 -11.70
N ARG A 599 9.87 2.03 -12.91
CA ARG A 599 9.67 3.06 -13.92
C ARG A 599 9.47 2.44 -15.29
N ASP A 600 8.99 3.24 -16.21
CA ASP A 600 8.79 2.87 -17.62
C ASP A 600 7.93 1.59 -17.74
N VAL A 601 6.85 1.50 -16.95
CA VAL A 601 5.99 0.31 -16.91
C VAL A 601 5.04 0.35 -18.11
N GLN A 602 5.07 -0.73 -18.90
CA GLN A 602 4.30 -0.91 -20.11
C GLN A 602 3.78 -2.35 -20.19
N ALA A 603 2.52 -2.51 -20.57
CA ALA A 603 1.96 -3.76 -21.05
C ALA A 603 2.10 -3.86 -22.58
N GLN A 604 2.47 -5.05 -23.06
CA GLN A 604 2.57 -5.40 -24.47
C GLN A 604 1.82 -6.70 -24.72
N VAL A 605 1.27 -6.86 -25.92
CA VAL A 605 0.64 -8.13 -26.35
C VAL A 605 1.43 -8.67 -27.52
N LEU A 606 1.77 -9.95 -27.44
CA LEU A 606 2.45 -10.68 -28.50
C LEU A 606 1.47 -11.67 -29.13
N ASP A 607 1.54 -11.83 -30.45
CA ASP A 607 0.87 -12.92 -31.14
C ASP A 607 1.52 -14.28 -30.82
N ALA A 608 0.92 -15.37 -31.28
CA ALA A 608 1.44 -16.73 -31.08
C ALA A 608 2.82 -16.99 -31.70
N SER A 609 3.31 -16.09 -32.57
CA SER A 609 4.64 -16.15 -33.18
C SER A 609 5.68 -15.29 -32.43
N GLY A 610 5.26 -14.59 -31.37
CA GLY A 610 6.10 -13.70 -30.57
C GLY A 610 6.23 -12.28 -31.14
N ASN A 611 5.43 -11.89 -32.14
CA ASN A 611 5.44 -10.51 -32.64
C ASN A 611 4.56 -9.64 -31.75
N ILE A 612 5.07 -8.49 -31.32
CA ILE A 612 4.27 -7.53 -30.58
C ILE A 612 3.20 -6.98 -31.51
N ILE A 613 1.96 -7.26 -31.15
CA ILE A 613 0.76 -6.76 -31.79
C ILE A 613 0.10 -5.67 -30.97
N TRP A 614 0.55 -5.29 -29.77
CA TRP A 614 0.00 -4.12 -29.06
C TRP A 614 0.96 -3.60 -28.01
N SER A 615 0.85 -2.32 -27.68
CA SER A 615 1.56 -1.70 -26.56
C SER A 615 0.71 -0.59 -25.95
N SER A 616 0.56 -0.64 -24.63
CA SER A 616 0.02 0.46 -23.83
C SER A 616 0.92 1.71 -23.85
N GLU A 617 0.38 2.83 -23.36
CA GLU A 617 1.20 3.97 -22.97
C GLU A 617 2.22 3.58 -21.90
N VAL A 618 3.43 4.15 -21.99
CA VAL A 618 4.44 3.96 -20.95
C VAL A 618 4.11 4.82 -19.75
N THR A 619 3.85 4.19 -18.62
CA THR A 619 3.68 4.89 -17.35
C THR A 619 5.05 5.19 -16.73
N THR A 620 5.22 6.41 -16.23
CA THR A 620 6.54 6.91 -15.83
C THR A 620 7.13 6.19 -14.63
N ALA A 621 6.35 5.95 -13.57
CA ALA A 621 6.82 5.30 -12.36
C ALA A 621 5.68 4.87 -11.42
N TYR A 622 5.93 3.78 -10.68
CA TYR A 622 5.17 3.41 -9.50
C TYR A 622 6.10 3.27 -8.30
N ILE A 623 5.61 3.71 -7.14
CA ILE A 623 6.27 3.47 -5.85
C ILE A 623 5.86 2.09 -5.35
N LYS A 624 6.75 1.37 -4.68
CA LYS A 624 6.44 0.05 -4.09
C LYS A 624 5.19 0.10 -3.19
N ASN A 625 4.43 -0.99 -3.14
CA ASN A 625 3.24 -1.13 -2.28
C ASN A 625 3.67 -1.44 -0.83
N TYR A 626 4.19 -0.46 -0.11
CA TYR A 626 4.89 -0.69 1.16
C TYR A 626 4.02 -0.89 2.39
N THR A 627 2.70 -0.68 2.29
CA THR A 627 1.73 -1.04 3.32
C THR A 627 0.37 -1.30 2.69
N LYS A 628 -0.59 -1.76 3.50
CA LYS A 628 -1.99 -1.96 3.17
C LYS A 628 -2.83 -1.41 4.33
N ASN A 629 -3.08 -0.10 4.30
CA ASN A 629 -3.86 0.60 5.34
C ASN A 629 -4.85 1.64 4.77
N GLY A 630 -4.98 1.73 3.44
CA GLY A 630 -5.86 2.65 2.70
C GLY A 630 -5.63 4.14 2.96
N LYS A 631 -4.54 4.50 3.66
CA LYS A 631 -4.14 5.88 3.94
C LYS A 631 -2.83 6.27 3.27
N GLU A 632 -1.86 5.34 3.25
CA GLU A 632 -0.48 5.60 2.87
C GLU A 632 -0.04 4.84 1.61
N SER A 633 -0.51 3.61 1.47
CA SER A 633 -0.36 2.75 0.29
C SER A 633 -1.45 1.68 0.33
N ASP A 634 -1.93 1.31 -0.85
CA ASP A 634 -2.68 0.08 -1.05
C ASP A 634 -1.71 -1.07 -1.31
N GLY A 635 -2.12 -2.31 -0.98
CA GLY A 635 -1.28 -3.49 -1.15
C GLY A 635 -1.00 -3.85 -2.61
N SER A 636 -1.70 -3.25 -3.57
CA SER A 636 -1.53 -3.41 -5.02
C SER A 636 -2.07 -2.19 -5.78
N TYR A 637 -1.63 -1.96 -7.02
CA TYR A 637 -2.23 -0.98 -7.93
C TYR A 637 -3.08 -1.65 -9.00
N LYS A 638 -4.23 -1.05 -9.32
CA LYS A 638 -4.91 -1.26 -10.60
C LYS A 638 -4.26 -0.37 -11.65
N LEU A 639 -3.73 -0.96 -12.71
CA LEU A 639 -2.92 -0.26 -13.71
C LEU A 639 -3.82 0.19 -14.88
N GLU A 640 -4.75 1.09 -14.60
CA GLU A 640 -5.80 1.53 -15.55
C GLU A 640 -5.23 2.14 -16.85
N LYS A 641 -4.01 2.70 -16.82
CA LYS A 641 -3.33 3.21 -18.03
C LYS A 641 -2.77 2.11 -18.93
N LEU A 642 -2.77 0.86 -18.46
CA LEU A 642 -2.20 -0.30 -19.16
C LEU A 642 -3.29 -1.28 -19.63
N VAL A 643 -4.55 -0.84 -19.68
CA VAL A 643 -5.70 -1.65 -20.11
C VAL A 643 -5.54 -2.04 -21.57
N TRP A 644 -5.75 -3.32 -21.87
CA TRP A 644 -5.81 -3.83 -23.24
C TRP A 644 -7.24 -4.26 -23.58
N ASP A 645 -7.74 -3.76 -24.71
CA ASP A 645 -9.08 -3.97 -25.25
C ASP A 645 -9.09 -4.89 -26.49
N GLY A 646 -7.96 -5.51 -26.83
CA GLY A 646 -7.82 -6.37 -28.01
C GLY A 646 -7.25 -5.70 -29.27
N THR A 647 -6.84 -4.43 -29.21
CA THR A 647 -6.31 -3.66 -30.37
C THR A 647 -4.78 -3.70 -30.49
N ASP A 648 -4.18 -3.11 -31.55
CA ASP A 648 -2.72 -2.99 -31.76
C ASP A 648 -2.15 -1.58 -31.53
N ASN A 649 -0.82 -1.42 -31.28
CA ASN A 649 -0.07 -0.17 -31.52
C ASN A 649 1.44 -0.20 -31.17
N ASN A 650 2.19 0.61 -31.92
CA ASN A 650 3.65 0.64 -32.09
C ASN A 650 4.45 1.29 -30.93
N GLN A 651 5.63 0.68 -30.64
CA GLN A 651 6.46 0.74 -29.41
C GLN A 651 7.55 1.84 -29.31
N MET A 652 8.07 2.09 -28.08
CA MET A 652 9.33 2.80 -27.72
C MET A 652 9.97 2.33 -26.37
N THR A 653 11.21 2.79 -26.05
CA THR A 653 12.33 2.10 -25.32
C THR A 653 12.74 2.61 -23.89
N VAL A 654 13.60 1.86 -23.14
CA VAL A 654 13.95 1.93 -21.67
C VAL A 654 15.40 2.43 -21.31
N ALA A 655 15.70 2.75 -20.03
CA ALA A 655 16.94 3.38 -19.50
C ALA A 655 17.95 2.50 -18.68
N GLU A 656 19.17 3.01 -18.47
CA GLU A 656 20.46 2.32 -18.18
C GLU A 656 20.64 1.65 -16.77
N GLY A 657 21.13 0.39 -16.73
CA GLY A 657 21.75 -0.26 -15.56
C GLY A 657 20.98 -1.40 -14.87
N ALA A 658 19.64 -1.31 -14.79
CA ALA A 658 18.78 -2.42 -14.36
C ALA A 658 18.26 -3.16 -15.59
N HIS A 659 18.10 -4.48 -15.49
CA HIS A 659 17.45 -5.24 -16.56
C HIS A 659 15.93 -5.04 -16.49
N GLN A 660 15.30 -4.91 -17.65
CA GLN A 660 13.85 -4.96 -17.74
C GLN A 660 13.37 -6.30 -17.15
N GLN A 661 12.40 -6.22 -16.24
CA GLN A 661 11.70 -7.39 -15.71
C GLN A 661 10.37 -7.51 -16.45
N MET A 662 9.97 -8.74 -16.76
CA MET A 662 8.75 -9.05 -17.49
C MET A 662 7.99 -10.15 -16.74
N MET A 663 6.66 -10.07 -16.82
CA MET A 663 5.76 -11.12 -16.35
C MET A 663 4.76 -11.38 -17.46
N ASP A 664 4.80 -12.61 -17.97
CA ASP A 664 3.99 -13.01 -19.12
C ASP A 664 2.76 -13.78 -18.66
N PHE A 665 1.63 -13.51 -19.32
CA PHE A 665 0.38 -14.26 -19.15
C PHE A 665 -0.05 -14.78 -20.52
N SER A 666 -0.42 -16.06 -20.59
CA SER A 666 -1.01 -16.62 -21.80
C SER A 666 -2.51 -16.37 -21.79
N VAL A 667 -3.00 -15.50 -22.67
CA VAL A 667 -4.42 -15.11 -22.74
C VAL A 667 -5.03 -15.51 -24.08
N LEU A 668 -6.19 -16.17 -24.02
CA LEU A 668 -6.98 -16.53 -25.20
C LEU A 668 -7.92 -15.38 -25.57
N VAL A 669 -8.07 -15.12 -26.87
CA VAL A 669 -9.03 -14.13 -27.41
C VAL A 669 -9.99 -14.85 -28.33
N SER A 670 -11.29 -14.74 -28.07
CA SER A 670 -12.33 -15.31 -28.92
C SER A 670 -13.55 -14.42 -28.93
N THR A 671 -14.03 -14.06 -30.13
CA THR A 671 -15.36 -13.45 -30.33
C THR A 671 -16.36 -14.44 -30.95
N LYS A 672 -16.00 -15.74 -30.96
CA LYS A 672 -16.85 -16.79 -31.53
C LYS A 672 -17.94 -17.15 -30.54
N VAL A 673 -19.18 -16.97 -30.97
CA VAL A 673 -20.38 -17.27 -30.18
C VAL A 673 -20.59 -18.79 -30.10
N PRO A 674 -20.86 -19.36 -28.90
CA PRO A 674 -21.12 -20.78 -28.73
C PRO A 674 -22.38 -21.24 -29.46
N ASN A 675 -22.43 -22.53 -29.82
CA ASN A 675 -23.61 -23.10 -30.46
C ASN A 675 -24.74 -23.30 -29.44
N LEU A 676 -25.96 -22.96 -29.86
CA LEU A 676 -27.19 -23.35 -29.17
C LEU A 676 -27.40 -24.88 -29.30
N PRO A 677 -28.11 -25.51 -28.37
CA PRO A 677 -28.43 -26.92 -28.46
C PRO A 677 -29.33 -27.22 -29.65
N THR A 678 -29.18 -28.42 -30.20
CA THR A 678 -29.96 -28.90 -31.36
C THR A 678 -31.38 -29.34 -30.97
N GLY A 679 -31.63 -29.54 -29.68
CA GLY A 679 -32.93 -29.98 -29.20
C GLY A 679 -33.10 -29.80 -27.69
N VAL A 680 -34.35 -29.60 -27.26
CA VAL A 680 -34.74 -29.63 -25.85
C VAL A 680 -36.05 -30.40 -25.65
N HIS A 681 -36.20 -30.99 -24.47
CA HIS A 681 -37.43 -31.62 -24.02
C HIS A 681 -37.93 -30.92 -22.76
N TYR A 682 -39.11 -30.31 -22.83
CA TYR A 682 -39.74 -29.64 -21.69
C TYR A 682 -41.01 -30.39 -21.28
N ASP A 683 -41.10 -30.73 -19.99
CA ASP A 683 -42.30 -31.27 -19.37
C ASP A 683 -43.03 -30.15 -18.62
N ALA A 684 -44.20 -29.75 -19.14
CA ALA A 684 -45.01 -28.67 -18.58
C ALA A 684 -45.72 -29.04 -17.27
N GLU A 685 -45.86 -30.33 -16.92
CA GLU A 685 -46.45 -30.75 -15.66
C GLU A 685 -45.45 -30.61 -14.51
N THR A 686 -44.22 -31.06 -14.75
CA THR A 686 -43.14 -31.07 -13.74
C THR A 686 -42.27 -29.80 -13.77
N GLY A 687 -42.29 -29.04 -14.86
CA GLY A 687 -41.43 -27.87 -15.06
C GLY A 687 -39.99 -28.23 -15.41
N GLN A 688 -39.72 -29.49 -15.77
CA GLN A 688 -38.38 -29.99 -16.05
C GLN A 688 -38.03 -29.77 -17.52
N LEU A 689 -36.94 -29.04 -17.77
CA LEU A 689 -36.32 -28.90 -19.08
C LEU A 689 -35.07 -29.78 -19.14
N LYS A 690 -34.96 -30.61 -20.18
CA LYS A 690 -33.74 -31.35 -20.51
C LYS A 690 -33.20 -30.90 -21.86
N VAL A 691 -31.92 -30.60 -21.91
CA VAL A 691 -31.21 -30.27 -23.15
C VAL A 691 -30.71 -31.56 -23.80
N GLU A 692 -30.97 -31.76 -25.09
CA GLU A 692 -30.38 -32.87 -25.84
C GLU A 692 -28.86 -32.63 -25.98
N GLU A 693 -28.02 -33.66 -25.80
CA GLU A 693 -26.56 -33.52 -25.87
C GLU A 693 -26.14 -32.82 -27.17
N SER A 694 -25.59 -31.61 -27.04
CA SER A 694 -25.13 -30.84 -28.19
C SER A 694 -23.64 -30.57 -28.05
N ASN A 695 -22.92 -30.68 -29.16
CA ASN A 695 -21.53 -30.26 -29.21
C ASN A 695 -21.52 -28.72 -29.30
N HIS A 696 -21.63 -28.07 -28.13
CA HIS A 696 -21.59 -26.62 -27.99
C HIS A 696 -20.29 -25.98 -28.51
N GLN A 697 -19.31 -26.78 -28.95
CA GLN A 697 -17.96 -26.41 -29.40
C GLN A 697 -17.92 -25.65 -30.74
N ASN A 698 -18.52 -24.47 -30.78
CA ASN A 698 -18.03 -23.40 -31.65
C ASN A 698 -17.36 -22.35 -30.78
N GLY A 699 -16.03 -22.37 -30.68
CA GLY A 699 -15.27 -21.43 -29.84
C GLY A 699 -14.60 -22.12 -28.66
N LEU A 700 -14.68 -21.48 -27.48
CA LEU A 700 -14.02 -21.91 -26.26
C LEU A 700 -14.92 -22.84 -25.41
N PRO A 701 -14.40 -23.51 -24.37
CA PRO A 701 -15.21 -24.36 -23.49
C PRO A 701 -16.36 -23.58 -22.87
N ILE A 702 -17.48 -24.27 -22.64
CA ILE A 702 -18.65 -23.67 -22.00
C ILE A 702 -18.35 -23.37 -20.53
N TYR A 703 -18.72 -22.17 -20.10
CA TYR A 703 -18.71 -21.76 -18.71
C TYR A 703 -20.01 -22.20 -18.03
N ARG A 704 -21.15 -21.74 -18.55
CA ARG A 704 -22.46 -22.03 -17.96
C ARG A 704 -23.56 -22.09 -19.01
N THR A 705 -24.60 -22.84 -18.67
CA THR A 705 -25.83 -22.98 -19.44
C THR A 705 -27.00 -22.83 -18.47
N PHE A 706 -27.95 -21.96 -18.78
CA PHE A 706 -29.08 -21.67 -17.90
C PHE A 706 -30.29 -21.18 -18.68
N VAL A 707 -31.45 -21.23 -18.02
CA VAL A 707 -32.66 -20.53 -18.48
C VAL A 707 -32.84 -19.29 -17.64
N ALA A 708 -32.95 -18.13 -18.28
CA ALA A 708 -33.20 -16.86 -17.62
C ALA A 708 -34.68 -16.47 -17.69
N PHE A 709 -35.14 -15.84 -16.61
CA PHE A 709 -36.44 -15.18 -16.53
C PHE A 709 -36.25 -13.77 -15.97
N GLU A 710 -36.74 -12.77 -16.69
CA GLU A 710 -36.70 -11.36 -16.30
C GLU A 710 -38.10 -10.86 -15.95
N TYR A 711 -38.20 -10.10 -14.86
CA TYR A 711 -39.44 -9.45 -14.43
C TYR A 711 -39.16 -8.08 -13.83
N ASP A 712 -40.16 -7.20 -13.91
CA ASP A 712 -40.14 -5.90 -13.25
C ASP A 712 -40.84 -6.03 -11.90
N ASP A 713 -40.21 -5.59 -10.80
CA ASP A 713 -40.89 -5.37 -9.53
C ASP A 713 -41.03 -3.88 -9.27
N VAL A 714 -42.24 -3.45 -8.96
CA VAL A 714 -42.54 -2.07 -8.56
C VAL A 714 -42.85 -2.15 -7.08
N SER A 715 -41.87 -1.91 -6.22
CA SER A 715 -42.12 -1.86 -4.78
C SER A 715 -43.03 -0.66 -4.49
N GLU A 716 -44.14 -0.88 -3.77
CA GLU A 716 -45.07 0.19 -3.36
C GLU A 716 -44.46 1.11 -2.27
N GLU A 717 -43.28 0.80 -1.75
CA GLU A 717 -42.66 1.52 -0.62
C GLU A 717 -41.93 2.83 -1.00
N SER A 718 -41.78 3.17 -2.29
CA SER A 718 -41.24 4.48 -2.70
C SER A 718 -42.23 5.65 -2.55
N LEU A 719 -43.49 5.39 -2.17
CA LEU A 719 -44.54 6.41 -2.01
C LEU A 719 -44.92 6.67 -0.55
N SER A 720 -43.95 7.05 0.31
CA SER A 720 -44.29 7.69 1.60
C SER A 720 -43.23 8.67 2.13
N GLY A 721 -42.81 9.62 1.29
CA GLY A 721 -42.11 10.82 1.77
C GLY A 721 -43.10 11.85 2.34
N GLU A 722 -43.22 11.94 3.67
CA GLU A 722 -43.91 13.05 4.33
C GLU A 722 -43.21 14.38 3.97
N THR A 723 -43.98 15.32 3.42
CA THR A 723 -43.55 16.69 3.14
C THR A 723 -43.20 17.43 4.43
N ALA A 724 -41.93 17.83 4.59
CA ALA A 724 -41.52 18.84 5.55
C ALA A 724 -41.12 20.12 4.81
N GLU A 725 -41.92 21.18 4.97
CA GLU A 725 -41.64 22.52 4.45
C GLU A 725 -40.38 23.13 5.09
N GLY A 726 -39.51 23.69 4.25
CA GLY A 726 -38.37 24.50 4.70
C GLY A 726 -37.66 25.21 3.54
N GLU A 727 -37.90 26.52 3.40
CA GLU A 727 -37.35 27.41 2.38
C GLU A 727 -35.81 27.54 2.43
N ASN A 728 -35.10 27.29 1.32
CA ASN A 728 -34.21 28.28 0.69
C ASN A 728 -33.63 27.77 -0.65
N SER A 729 -33.81 28.59 -1.68
CA SER A 729 -33.35 28.38 -3.05
C SER A 729 -31.91 28.85 -3.27
N GLN A 730 -31.05 27.98 -3.82
CA GLN A 730 -30.08 28.34 -4.86
C GLN A 730 -29.58 27.08 -5.58
N ALA A 731 -29.59 27.16 -6.92
CA ALA A 731 -29.42 26.09 -7.90
C ALA A 731 -28.30 25.07 -7.60
N THR A 732 -28.67 23.79 -7.58
CA THR A 732 -27.78 22.63 -7.62
C THR A 732 -28.27 21.63 -8.66
N GLU A 733 -27.30 20.86 -9.16
CA GLU A 733 -27.40 19.68 -10.01
C GLU A 733 -28.57 18.77 -9.60
N ALA A 734 -29.11 18.02 -10.57
CA ALA A 734 -30.21 17.07 -10.39
C ALA A 734 -30.06 16.30 -9.05
N SER A 735 -31.01 16.51 -8.15
CA SER A 735 -31.05 15.88 -6.83
C SER A 735 -31.28 14.38 -6.96
N GLU A 736 -30.65 13.61 -6.07
CA GLU A 736 -30.77 12.15 -5.93
C GLU A 736 -32.22 11.63 -5.78
N GLU A 737 -33.20 12.51 -5.58
CA GLU A 737 -34.62 12.18 -5.44
C GLU A 737 -35.35 11.86 -6.77
N ASP A 738 -34.84 12.29 -7.93
CA ASP A 738 -35.49 12.01 -9.23
C ASP A 738 -35.15 10.61 -9.81
N LEU A 739 -34.35 9.80 -9.10
CA LEU A 739 -33.85 8.49 -9.56
C LEU A 739 -34.69 7.28 -9.11
N PHE A 740 -35.73 7.47 -8.29
CA PHE A 740 -36.44 6.36 -7.60
C PHE A 740 -37.76 5.90 -8.24
N ASP A 741 -38.15 6.43 -9.41
CA ASP A 741 -39.45 6.12 -10.04
C ASP A 741 -39.35 5.20 -11.28
N MET A 742 -38.21 4.50 -11.45
CA MET A 742 -38.04 3.50 -12.52
C MET A 742 -38.32 2.08 -12.02
N PRO A 743 -39.05 1.24 -12.79
CA PRO A 743 -39.24 -0.17 -12.44
C PRO A 743 -37.89 -0.87 -12.32
N PHE A 744 -37.68 -1.61 -11.22
CA PHE A 744 -36.44 -2.32 -10.96
C PHE A 744 -36.50 -3.69 -11.64
N LYS A 745 -35.51 -3.98 -12.50
CA LYS A 745 -35.48 -5.20 -13.32
C LYS A 745 -34.77 -6.32 -12.57
N TYR A 746 -35.47 -7.41 -12.30
CA TYR A 746 -34.94 -8.59 -11.63
C TYR A 746 -34.70 -9.73 -12.62
N SER A 747 -33.61 -10.45 -12.41
CA SER A 747 -33.25 -11.63 -13.19
C SER A 747 -33.17 -12.88 -12.31
N VAL A 748 -33.72 -13.99 -12.78
CA VAL A 748 -33.64 -15.31 -12.13
C VAL A 748 -33.11 -16.34 -13.11
N TYR A 749 -32.17 -17.18 -12.64
CA TYR A 749 -31.50 -18.19 -13.46
C TYR A 749 -31.80 -19.60 -12.97
N PHE A 750 -32.26 -20.45 -13.89
CA PHE A 750 -32.47 -21.88 -13.66
C PHE A 750 -31.30 -22.65 -14.28
N TYR A 751 -30.35 -23.05 -13.44
CA TYR A 751 -29.23 -23.90 -13.84
C TYR A 751 -29.64 -25.38 -13.93
N ALA A 752 -28.89 -26.17 -14.69
CA ALA A 752 -29.10 -27.61 -14.74
C ALA A 752 -28.64 -28.27 -13.43
N ASP A 753 -29.45 -29.18 -12.90
CA ASP A 753 -29.09 -29.99 -11.73
C ASP A 753 -28.07 -31.09 -12.07
N GLU A 754 -27.67 -31.88 -11.07
CA GLU A 754 -26.71 -32.99 -11.24
C GLU A 754 -27.16 -34.04 -12.26
N ASN A 755 -28.46 -34.09 -12.58
CA ASN A 755 -29.04 -35.00 -13.57
C ASN A 755 -29.24 -34.34 -14.95
N GLY A 756 -28.81 -33.09 -15.11
CA GLY A 756 -28.87 -32.33 -16.35
C GLY A 756 -30.24 -31.70 -16.64
N TYR A 757 -31.09 -31.51 -15.64
CA TYR A 757 -32.40 -30.86 -15.79
C TYR A 757 -32.39 -29.43 -15.25
N ASN A 758 -32.88 -28.47 -16.03
CA ASN A 758 -33.23 -27.15 -15.50
C ASN A 758 -34.65 -27.25 -14.90
N ASN A 759 -34.78 -27.08 -13.59
CA ASN A 759 -36.05 -27.16 -12.88
C ASN A 759 -36.70 -25.76 -12.82
N ILE A 760 -37.71 -25.52 -13.66
CA ILE A 760 -38.38 -24.23 -13.80
C ILE A 760 -39.72 -24.28 -13.05
N PRO A 761 -39.84 -23.61 -11.88
CA PRO A 761 -41.10 -23.62 -11.12
C PRO A 761 -42.19 -22.83 -11.84
N LYS A 762 -43.45 -22.99 -11.41
CA LYS A 762 -44.57 -22.18 -11.91
C LYS A 762 -44.57 -20.76 -11.34
N THR A 763 -44.08 -20.62 -10.11
CA THR A 763 -44.01 -19.36 -9.38
C THR A 763 -42.66 -19.24 -8.68
N ILE A 764 -42.12 -18.02 -8.64
CA ILE A 764 -40.95 -17.64 -7.84
C ILE A 764 -41.36 -16.61 -6.78
N LYS A 765 -40.49 -16.39 -5.79
CA LYS A 765 -40.66 -15.35 -4.79
C LYS A 765 -39.86 -14.11 -5.18
N SER A 766 -40.46 -12.93 -5.10
CA SER A 766 -39.71 -11.66 -5.13
C SER A 766 -38.96 -11.43 -3.83
N GLU A 767 -38.11 -10.39 -3.76
CA GLU A 767 -37.42 -10.00 -2.51
C GLU A 767 -38.42 -9.72 -1.37
N ASP A 768 -39.54 -9.08 -1.68
CA ASP A 768 -40.66 -8.85 -0.75
C ASP A 768 -41.52 -10.09 -0.49
N SER A 769 -41.05 -11.28 -0.90
CA SER A 769 -41.75 -12.56 -0.73
C SER A 769 -43.12 -12.66 -1.45
N LYS A 770 -43.37 -11.82 -2.45
CA LYS A 770 -44.57 -11.90 -3.31
C LYS A 770 -44.42 -13.04 -4.32
N ASP A 771 -45.52 -13.73 -4.62
CA ASP A 771 -45.53 -14.78 -5.66
C ASP A 771 -45.58 -14.16 -7.05
N ILE A 772 -44.56 -14.43 -7.85
CA ILE A 772 -44.48 -14.03 -9.26
C ILE A 772 -44.66 -15.25 -10.13
N THR A 773 -45.66 -15.20 -11.01
CA THR A 773 -45.91 -16.28 -11.98
C THR A 773 -44.90 -16.18 -13.12
N ILE A 774 -44.24 -17.29 -13.44
CA ILE A 774 -43.31 -17.34 -14.56
C ILE A 774 -44.10 -17.35 -15.87
N ASP A 775 -43.85 -16.33 -16.70
CA ASP A 775 -44.33 -16.28 -18.08
C ASP A 775 -43.39 -17.07 -18.98
N PHE A 776 -43.87 -18.20 -19.48
CA PHE A 776 -43.09 -19.11 -20.32
C PHE A 776 -42.57 -18.44 -21.61
N GLU A 777 -43.29 -17.45 -22.16
CA GLU A 777 -42.88 -16.75 -23.38
C GLU A 777 -41.73 -15.75 -23.13
N LYS A 778 -41.43 -15.45 -21.86
CA LYS A 778 -40.28 -14.63 -21.46
C LYS A 778 -39.03 -15.45 -21.10
N LEU A 779 -39.11 -16.78 -21.10
CA LEU A 779 -37.97 -17.63 -20.79
C LEU A 779 -36.96 -17.62 -21.94
N VAL A 780 -35.69 -17.37 -21.60
CA VAL A 780 -34.58 -17.34 -22.55
C VAL A 780 -33.57 -18.41 -22.16
N PHE A 781 -33.22 -19.29 -23.09
CA PHE A 781 -32.12 -20.23 -22.92
C PHE A 781 -30.81 -19.57 -23.32
N VAL A 782 -29.80 -19.64 -22.45
CA VAL A 782 -28.50 -18.98 -22.63
C VAL A 782 -27.37 -19.99 -22.49
N VAL A 783 -26.40 -19.90 -23.40
CA VAL A 783 -25.12 -20.63 -23.35
C VAL A 783 -24.01 -19.60 -23.36
N GLU A 784 -23.13 -19.63 -22.36
CA GLU A 784 -21.99 -18.74 -22.23
C GLU A 784 -20.68 -19.54 -22.18
N ASP A 785 -19.68 -19.12 -22.96
CA ASP A 785 -18.33 -19.70 -22.97
C ASP A 785 -17.41 -19.06 -21.93
N LYS A 786 -16.22 -19.63 -21.72
CA LYS A 786 -15.26 -19.15 -20.74
C LYS A 786 -14.56 -17.83 -21.09
N ALA A 787 -14.71 -17.32 -22.31
CA ALA A 787 -14.27 -15.95 -22.64
C ALA A 787 -15.35 -14.91 -22.35
N GLY A 788 -16.60 -15.32 -22.13
CA GLY A 788 -17.75 -14.42 -21.96
C GLY A 788 -18.66 -14.32 -23.18
N ASN A 789 -18.34 -15.03 -24.29
CA ASN A 789 -19.24 -15.05 -25.43
C ASN A 789 -20.50 -15.81 -25.08
N PHE A 790 -21.66 -15.22 -25.35
CA PHE A 790 -22.93 -15.90 -25.15
C PHE A 790 -23.78 -15.96 -26.42
N ASN A 791 -24.59 -17.01 -26.49
CA ASN A 791 -25.68 -17.17 -27.43
C ASN A 791 -26.99 -17.40 -26.67
N SER A 792 -28.10 -16.88 -27.18
CA SER A 792 -29.39 -16.97 -26.53
C SER A 792 -30.53 -17.20 -27.52
N ILE A 793 -31.59 -17.86 -27.05
CA ILE A 793 -32.81 -18.10 -27.81
C ILE A 793 -34.00 -18.18 -26.86
N LYS A 794 -35.16 -17.67 -27.28
CA LYS A 794 -36.41 -17.86 -26.53
C LYS A 794 -36.71 -19.35 -26.41
N LEU A 795 -37.05 -19.79 -25.21
CA LEU A 795 -37.31 -21.21 -24.95
C LEU A 795 -38.48 -21.74 -25.80
N SER A 796 -39.50 -20.90 -26.05
CA SER A 796 -40.63 -21.22 -26.93
C SER A 796 -40.23 -21.39 -28.40
N GLU A 797 -39.17 -20.74 -28.86
CA GLU A 797 -38.62 -20.90 -30.22
C GLU A 797 -37.74 -22.16 -30.31
N LEU A 798 -36.91 -22.41 -29.31
CA LEU A 798 -36.06 -23.60 -29.25
C LEU A 798 -36.87 -24.90 -29.23
N LEU A 799 -38.01 -24.92 -28.51
CA LEU A 799 -38.95 -26.04 -28.52
C LEU A 799 -39.58 -26.27 -29.90
N LYS A 800 -39.92 -25.20 -30.63
CA LYS A 800 -40.45 -25.29 -32.00
C LYS A 800 -39.40 -25.89 -32.96
N GLN A 801 -38.15 -25.46 -32.84
CA GLN A 801 -37.02 -26.00 -33.63
C GLN A 801 -36.83 -27.50 -33.35
N SER A 802 -36.88 -27.90 -32.07
CA SER A 802 -36.74 -29.30 -31.64
C SER A 802 -37.85 -30.22 -32.16
N GLN A 803 -39.05 -29.68 -32.38
CA GLN A 803 -40.19 -30.42 -32.94
C GLN A 803 -40.17 -30.47 -34.46
N ALA A 804 -39.63 -29.44 -35.13
CA ALA A 804 -39.50 -29.37 -36.58
C ALA A 804 -38.46 -30.37 -37.13
N ASP A 805 -37.35 -30.59 -36.43
CA ASP A 805 -36.32 -31.56 -36.86
C ASP A 805 -36.74 -33.04 -36.72
N LYS A 806 -37.89 -33.31 -36.09
CA LYS A 806 -38.48 -34.67 -35.98
C LYS A 806 -39.46 -35.03 -37.12
N HIS A 807 -39.74 -34.12 -38.06
CA HIS A 807 -40.59 -34.39 -39.23
C HIS A 807 -40.13 -33.64 -40.52
N PRO A 808 -39.32 -34.26 -41.40
CA PRO A 808 -38.86 -33.62 -42.63
C PRO A 808 -39.88 -33.59 -43.78
N ASP A 809 -41.05 -34.22 -43.66
CA ASP A 809 -42.03 -34.28 -44.75
C ASP A 809 -43.40 -33.75 -44.29
N LEU A 810 -43.75 -32.56 -44.80
CA LEU A 810 -45.09 -32.14 -45.25
C LEU A 810 -45.05 -30.65 -45.62
N LYS A 811 -44.66 -30.36 -46.87
CA LYS A 811 -45.04 -29.11 -47.54
C LYS A 811 -46.20 -29.41 -48.46
N GLU A 812 -47.41 -29.02 -48.05
CA GLU A 812 -48.56 -28.94 -48.94
C GLU A 812 -48.43 -27.74 -49.89
N GLN A 813 -48.80 -28.01 -51.13
CA GLN A 813 -48.93 -27.07 -52.24
C GLN A 813 -50.24 -26.28 -52.08
N ASP A 814 -50.25 -25.01 -52.48
CA ASP A 814 -51.24 -24.48 -53.43
C ASP A 814 -50.80 -23.12 -54.03
N GLU A 815 -50.67 -23.13 -55.36
CA GLU A 815 -50.98 -22.15 -56.44
C GLU A 815 -51.43 -20.70 -56.09
N LEU A 816 -51.27 -19.63 -56.89
CA LEU A 816 -50.77 -19.30 -58.25
C LEU A 816 -50.74 -17.75 -58.29
N THR A 817 -49.75 -17.02 -58.85
CA THR A 817 -49.80 -16.45 -60.21
C THR A 817 -48.58 -15.54 -60.48
N LEU A 818 -48.00 -15.68 -61.68
CA LEU A 818 -47.10 -14.75 -62.39
C LEU A 818 -47.92 -14.12 -63.54
N PRO A 819 -47.59 -12.92 -64.11
CA PRO A 819 -46.40 -12.70 -64.96
C PRO A 819 -45.82 -11.25 -64.83
N GLU A 820 -44.73 -10.77 -65.44
CA GLU A 820 -44.05 -11.00 -66.72
C GLU A 820 -42.53 -10.71 -66.62
N MET A 821 -41.77 -11.35 -67.52
CA MET A 821 -40.38 -11.05 -67.96
C MET A 821 -40.49 -10.68 -69.46
N PRO A 822 -39.56 -9.95 -70.12
CA PRO A 822 -38.15 -10.35 -70.25
C PRO A 822 -37.15 -9.15 -70.42
N GLU A 823 -35.82 -9.25 -70.55
CA GLU A 823 -35.03 -9.97 -71.56
C GLU A 823 -33.51 -9.86 -71.24
N THR A 824 -32.79 -11.00 -71.34
CA THR A 824 -31.46 -11.26 -71.99
C THR A 824 -30.21 -10.38 -71.68
N THR A 825 -28.95 -10.83 -71.63
CA THR A 825 -28.26 -12.07 -72.05
C THR A 825 -26.85 -12.16 -71.40
N GLU A 826 -26.30 -13.37 -71.42
CA GLU A 826 -24.98 -13.86 -71.00
C GLU A 826 -23.76 -13.10 -71.58
N LYS A 827 -22.64 -13.03 -70.82
CA LYS A 827 -21.37 -13.73 -71.16
C LYS A 827 -20.18 -13.46 -70.22
N GLU A 828 -19.52 -14.57 -69.87
CA GLU A 828 -18.07 -14.78 -69.71
C GLU A 828 -17.31 -14.26 -68.45
N LYS A 829 -16.86 -15.26 -67.67
CA LYS A 829 -15.71 -15.22 -66.77
C LYS A 829 -14.40 -15.08 -67.58
N ALA A 830 -13.52 -14.14 -67.21
CA ALA A 830 -12.07 -14.36 -66.98
C ALA A 830 -11.30 -13.04 -66.81
N ASN A 831 -10.13 -13.12 -66.15
CA ASN A 831 -9.11 -12.10 -65.87
C ASN A 831 -9.43 -11.09 -64.75
N LYS A 832 -9.10 -11.39 -63.49
CA LYS A 832 -7.76 -11.28 -62.87
C LYS A 832 -7.01 -9.98 -63.20
N SER A 833 -6.80 -9.21 -62.13
CA SER A 833 -5.59 -8.41 -61.82
C SER A 833 -5.04 -7.53 -62.93
N GLU A 834 -5.30 -6.21 -62.87
CA GLU A 834 -4.25 -5.19 -63.16
C GLU A 834 -4.62 -3.71 -62.93
N GLN A 835 -5.81 -3.32 -62.47
CA GLN A 835 -6.15 -1.87 -62.40
C GLN A 835 -6.69 -1.36 -61.07
N ARG A 836 -6.23 -1.93 -59.94
CA ARG A 836 -6.48 -1.37 -58.60
C ARG A 836 -5.23 -0.91 -57.84
N GLN A 837 -4.05 -1.03 -58.45
CA GLN A 837 -2.77 -0.57 -57.90
C GLN A 837 -2.30 0.81 -58.38
N GLU A 838 -3.08 1.55 -59.19
CA GLU A 838 -2.61 2.85 -59.73
C GLU A 838 -3.51 4.06 -59.43
N LYS A 839 -4.60 3.89 -58.67
CA LYS A 839 -5.51 5.01 -58.33
C LYS A 839 -5.56 5.43 -56.86
N LEU A 840 -4.92 4.69 -55.95
CA LEU A 840 -4.70 5.13 -54.55
C LEU A 840 -3.42 5.99 -54.38
N ARG A 841 -2.69 6.29 -55.47
CA ARG A 841 -1.45 7.07 -55.44
C ARG A 841 -1.58 8.53 -55.89
N LYS A 842 -2.81 9.06 -56.04
CA LYS A 842 -3.06 10.48 -56.37
C LYS A 842 -4.36 10.97 -55.74
N GLN A 843 -4.36 11.23 -54.43
CA GLN A 843 -5.13 12.32 -53.80
C GLN A 843 -4.77 12.55 -52.31
N LEU A 844 -3.49 12.42 -51.98
CA LEU A 844 -2.86 13.20 -50.90
C LEU A 844 -1.90 14.20 -51.57
N SER A 845 -1.95 15.45 -51.11
CA SER A 845 -1.19 16.65 -51.52
C SER A 845 -1.77 17.53 -52.64
N LEU A 846 -2.49 18.58 -52.21
CA LEU A 846 -2.41 19.99 -52.65
C LEU A 846 -2.99 20.79 -51.45
N SER A 847 -2.20 21.08 -50.42
CA SER A 847 -1.32 22.24 -50.25
C SER A 847 -2.05 23.53 -49.87
N SER A 848 -1.96 23.91 -48.59
CA SER A 848 -1.41 25.20 -48.12
C SER A 848 -1.55 25.29 -46.61
#